data_AF-A0ABD1JJM1-F1
#
_entry.id   AF-A0ABD1JJM1-F1
#
_cell.length_a   1.000
_cell.length_b   1.000
_cell.length_c   1.000
_cell.angle_alpha   90.00
_cell.angle_beta   90.00
_cell.angle_gamma   90.00
#
_symmetry.space_group_name_H-M   'P 1'
#
loop_
_entity.id
_entity.type
_entity.pdbx_description
1 polymer ?
#
loop_
_entity_poly.entity_id
_entity_poly.type
_entity_poly.pdbx_seq_one_letter_code
_entity_poly.pdbx_strand_id
1 'polypeptide(L)'
;MQRQEPTQEVSAIQLQEIMLENHVTDKPPQPAEELKEPPGYTVEEAVEAMGFGRFHIMLFGIMGSASIIEAMEIMLLAVLSPEIRCEWRLDDWQVALVSTMVFFGFMLCGVLCGYVADRYGRWTVVCGGFMWGAYFSLLTSFSPTYGWFIFLRSMVGCGVAATSQGFVLKTEFIPSKYRGLLLPLASVFWMAGSMLIIVLGMTVVPTLGWRWMIRISIVPSVVLILLFKFIPESARFQVSVGNIRGAMETLEWIARLNNTQLPPGVLREPVVKERGQCSVLVSSTFRRTSLLLWYTWFVASFSYYGSVLGSSELLEKNLLCVTNADPHAHVRHDQEGAPCYCVPFTHQDYGTLLISCLGEVALIPLNIGLLSVVGRKHSMVVVQVLSAAFFMLINVCTTMFGFTVLLFLLRSVVAMNFNIVYIYTAEVYPTAVRSIGLGVCTSFSRIGGMIAPFIAQVLMSASVLLALLPFAVACLLCAVCTMLLPIETRGRALLVKYLCLLTCLYVCLYAYLSVSLSVCMPTCMSVCLPACLPSCLLVSVCLPVCLSVCLPAYLYVGLCLSACLSLCLPACLPVCLSFCLPAFLSVGLCLSACLSLCRPACLPVCRSLSVCLSVSLSACLPTCMSVFLPACLPVCWSLSVCLSVSLSACLPTCLSVCLSVCPLLSV
;
A
#
# COMPACT_ATOMS: atom_id res chain seq x y z
N MET A 1 2.53 0.99 -55.01
CA MET A 1 1.71 -0.23 -54.81
C MET A 1 2.62 -1.35 -54.34
N GLN A 2 2.59 -1.68 -53.04
CA GLN A 2 3.03 -2.95 -52.45
C GLN A 2 2.79 -2.80 -50.93
N ARG A 3 1.60 -3.14 -50.45
CA ARG A 3 1.12 -4.46 -49.96
C ARG A 3 1.30 -4.53 -48.44
N GLN A 4 0.19 -4.24 -47.74
CA GLN A 4 -0.03 -4.55 -46.33
C GLN A 4 0.07 -6.07 -46.12
N GLU A 5 0.72 -6.50 -45.04
CA GLU A 5 0.43 -7.75 -44.32
C GLU A 5 0.54 -7.51 -42.80
N PRO A 6 -0.21 -8.28 -41.97
CA PRO A 6 -0.73 -7.80 -40.70
C PRO A 6 0.13 -8.14 -39.49
N THR A 7 -0.03 -7.33 -38.45
CA THR A 7 0.42 -7.57 -37.07
C THR A 7 0.00 -8.96 -36.57
N GLN A 8 0.99 -9.81 -36.28
CA GLN A 8 0.81 -11.08 -35.60
C GLN A 8 1.25 -10.91 -34.14
N GLU A 9 0.30 -11.07 -33.22
CA GLU A 9 0.56 -11.13 -31.78
C GLU A 9 1.47 -12.33 -31.48
N VAL A 10 2.73 -12.06 -31.12
CA VAL A 10 3.64 -13.11 -30.65
C VAL A 10 3.54 -13.16 -29.13
N SER A 11 2.82 -14.18 -28.67
CA SER A 11 2.79 -14.61 -27.28
C SER A 11 4.21 -14.90 -26.78
N ALA A 12 4.51 -14.51 -25.54
CA ALA A 12 5.78 -14.73 -24.85
C ALA A 12 6.21 -16.21 -24.76
N ILE A 13 5.36 -17.16 -25.18
CA ILE A 13 5.62 -18.59 -25.20
C ILE A 13 6.55 -18.99 -26.36
N GLN A 14 6.49 -18.33 -27.53
CA GLN A 14 7.33 -18.71 -28.68
C GLN A 14 8.80 -18.24 -28.57
N LEU A 15 9.08 -17.19 -27.79
CA LEU A 15 10.46 -16.78 -27.50
C LEU A 15 11.20 -17.80 -26.61
N GLN A 16 10.46 -18.60 -25.85
CA GLN A 16 11.04 -19.62 -24.98
C GLN A 16 11.42 -20.89 -25.75
N GLU A 17 10.67 -21.24 -26.81
CA GLU A 17 10.99 -22.38 -27.68
C GLU A 17 12.23 -22.11 -28.55
N ILE A 18 12.38 -20.90 -29.11
CA ILE A 18 13.57 -20.52 -29.90
C ILE A 18 14.84 -20.46 -29.02
N MET A 19 14.70 -20.16 -27.73
CA MET A 19 15.81 -20.16 -26.77
C MET A 19 16.17 -21.58 -26.30
N LEU A 20 15.24 -22.54 -26.34
CA LEU A 20 15.49 -23.93 -25.98
C LEU A 20 16.12 -24.74 -27.13
N GLU A 21 15.80 -24.41 -28.38
CA GLU A 21 16.29 -25.15 -29.55
C GLU A 21 17.77 -24.85 -29.88
N ASN A 22 18.29 -23.69 -29.46
CA ASN A 22 19.69 -23.29 -29.68
C ASN A 22 20.71 -23.91 -28.71
N HIS A 23 20.28 -24.74 -27.74
CA HIS A 23 21.17 -25.33 -26.73
C HIS A 23 21.47 -26.83 -26.93
N VAL A 24 21.05 -27.45 -28.05
CA VAL A 24 21.25 -28.91 -28.27
C VAL A 24 22.42 -29.25 -29.20
N THR A 25 23.11 -28.26 -29.77
CA THR A 25 24.32 -28.53 -30.57
C THR A 25 25.52 -27.79 -30.02
N ASP A 26 26.16 -28.32 -28.98
CA ASP A 26 27.61 -28.26 -28.93
C ASP A 26 28.25 -29.33 -28.04
N LYS A 27 29.45 -29.74 -28.46
CA LYS A 27 30.31 -30.82 -27.97
C LYS A 27 30.43 -30.96 -26.44
N PRO A 28 30.78 -32.15 -25.92
CA PRO A 28 31.01 -32.34 -24.49
C PRO A 28 32.12 -31.39 -23.98
N PRO A 29 31.89 -30.64 -22.88
CA PRO A 29 32.87 -29.72 -22.34
C PRO A 29 33.98 -30.46 -21.60
N GLN A 30 35.21 -30.04 -21.84
CA GLN A 30 36.36 -30.35 -20.99
C GLN A 30 36.14 -29.72 -19.60
N PRO A 31 36.70 -30.30 -18.52
CA PRO A 31 36.50 -29.78 -17.17
C PRO A 31 37.24 -28.45 -17.00
N ALA A 32 36.53 -27.34 -17.17
CA ALA A 32 36.97 -26.04 -16.71
C ALA A 32 36.74 -25.96 -15.20
N GLU A 33 37.78 -25.59 -14.45
CA GLU A 33 37.66 -25.24 -13.03
C GLU A 33 36.56 -24.18 -12.88
N GLU A 34 35.49 -24.52 -12.17
CA GLU A 34 34.53 -23.54 -11.65
C GLU A 34 35.26 -22.65 -10.63
N LEU A 35 35.82 -21.55 -11.12
CA LEU A 35 36.16 -20.42 -10.27
C LEU A 35 34.82 -19.91 -9.71
N LYS A 36 34.46 -20.33 -8.49
CA LYS A 36 33.29 -19.81 -7.78
C LYS A 36 33.36 -18.29 -7.80
N GLU A 37 32.55 -17.66 -8.65
CA GLU A 37 32.45 -16.20 -8.67
C GLU A 37 32.11 -15.73 -7.25
N PRO A 38 32.75 -14.66 -6.75
CA PRO A 38 32.43 -14.13 -5.43
C PRO A 38 30.93 -13.80 -5.37
N PRO A 39 30.24 -14.10 -4.26
CA PRO A 39 28.81 -13.83 -4.13
C PRO A 39 28.54 -12.35 -4.46
N GLY A 40 27.55 -12.09 -5.32
CA GLY A 40 27.12 -10.72 -5.61
C GLY A 40 26.08 -10.25 -4.61
N TYR A 41 26.06 -8.97 -4.28
CA TYR A 41 24.96 -8.35 -3.52
C TYR A 41 24.44 -7.09 -4.21
N THR A 42 23.19 -6.74 -3.97
CA THR A 42 22.53 -5.54 -4.51
C THR A 42 22.64 -4.35 -3.55
N VAL A 43 22.41 -3.11 -4.05
CA VAL A 43 22.38 -1.91 -3.19
C VAL A 43 21.30 -2.03 -2.10
N GLU A 44 20.17 -2.66 -2.41
CA GLU A 44 19.09 -2.87 -1.44
C GLU A 44 19.53 -3.82 -0.31
N GLU A 45 20.16 -4.95 -0.65
CA GLU A 45 20.69 -5.89 0.33
C GLU A 45 21.79 -5.26 1.20
N ALA A 46 22.66 -4.42 0.62
CA ALA A 46 23.67 -3.68 1.37
C ALA A 46 23.04 -2.73 2.39
N VAL A 47 22.04 -1.95 1.99
CA VAL A 47 21.33 -1.02 2.88
C VAL A 47 20.55 -1.77 3.96
N GLU A 48 19.95 -2.91 3.63
CA GLU A 48 19.26 -3.76 4.61
C GLU A 48 20.22 -4.41 5.61
N ALA A 49 21.37 -4.90 5.14
CA ALA A 49 22.41 -5.48 6.00
C ALA A 49 23.03 -4.46 6.96
N MET A 50 23.23 -3.21 6.50
CA MET A 50 23.76 -2.13 7.34
C MET A 50 22.78 -1.67 8.44
N GLY A 51 21.48 -1.88 8.24
CA GLY A 51 20.44 -1.50 9.20
C GLY A 51 20.34 0.02 9.44
N PHE A 52 19.63 0.40 10.51
CA PHE A 52 19.46 1.80 10.91
C PHE A 52 20.58 2.22 11.88
N GLY A 53 21.17 3.40 11.67
CA GLY A 53 22.34 3.85 12.43
C GLY A 53 22.49 5.38 12.45
N ARG A 54 23.65 5.88 12.88
CA ARG A 54 23.92 7.31 13.07
C ARG A 54 23.78 8.13 11.79
N PHE A 55 24.22 7.59 10.66
CA PHE A 55 24.04 8.25 9.35
C PHE A 55 22.56 8.49 9.06
N HIS A 56 21.70 7.50 9.33
CA HIS A 56 20.28 7.60 9.07
C HIS A 56 19.59 8.64 9.97
N ILE A 57 20.04 8.80 11.21
CA ILE A 57 19.55 9.86 12.11
C ILE A 57 19.96 11.24 11.58
N MET A 58 21.22 11.40 11.18
CA MET A 58 21.73 12.64 10.58
C MET A 58 20.97 12.98 9.29
N LEU A 59 20.79 12.00 8.40
CA LEU A 59 20.03 12.14 7.16
C LEU A 59 18.58 12.53 7.47
N PHE A 60 17.94 11.90 8.45
CA PHE A 60 16.57 12.21 8.83
C PHE A 60 16.44 13.63 9.39
N GLY A 61 17.44 14.12 10.13
CA GLY A 61 17.47 15.51 10.63
C GLY A 61 17.65 16.54 9.51
N ILE A 62 18.65 16.36 8.64
CA ILE A 62 18.96 17.30 7.56
C ILE A 62 17.88 17.26 6.46
N MET A 63 17.40 16.07 6.07
CA MET A 63 16.32 15.97 5.10
C MET A 63 14.95 16.25 5.70
N GLY A 64 14.81 16.13 7.02
CA GLY A 64 13.64 16.62 7.75
C GLY A 64 13.54 18.14 7.74
N SER A 65 14.65 18.84 7.96
CA SER A 65 14.67 20.32 7.89
C SER A 65 14.41 20.85 6.50
N ALA A 66 14.71 20.09 5.44
CA ALA A 66 14.25 20.39 4.08
C ALA A 66 12.72 20.48 4.00
N SER A 67 11.99 19.57 4.66
CA SER A 67 10.52 19.60 4.74
C SER A 67 10.00 20.77 5.59
N ILE A 68 10.75 21.24 6.60
CA ILE A 68 10.40 22.47 7.34
C ILE A 68 10.35 23.66 6.37
N ILE A 69 11.40 23.83 5.56
CA ILE A 69 11.48 24.95 4.61
C ILE A 69 10.43 24.82 3.51
N GLU A 70 10.20 23.62 2.99
CA GLU A 70 9.14 23.36 2.00
C GLU A 70 7.77 23.78 2.55
N ALA A 71 7.46 23.38 3.80
CA ALA A 71 6.23 23.76 4.47
C ALA A 71 6.16 25.28 4.70
N MET A 72 7.25 25.92 5.13
CA MET A 72 7.29 27.37 5.30
C MET A 72 6.92 28.11 4.01
N GLU A 73 7.56 27.79 2.88
CA GLU A 73 7.32 28.49 1.60
C GLU A 73 5.89 28.31 1.09
N ILE A 74 5.31 27.10 1.24
CA ILE A 74 3.93 26.83 0.80
C ILE A 74 2.92 27.49 1.75
N MET A 75 3.14 27.44 3.07
CA MET A 75 2.22 27.99 4.07
C MET A 75 2.32 29.50 4.24
N LEU A 76 3.41 30.11 3.75
CA LEU A 76 3.65 31.55 3.84
C LEU A 76 2.53 32.38 3.24
N LEU A 77 1.85 31.89 2.20
CA LEU A 77 0.74 32.61 1.57
C LEU A 77 -0.50 32.73 2.46
N ALA A 78 -0.75 31.78 3.37
CA ALA A 78 -1.87 31.85 4.30
C ALA A 78 -1.71 32.96 5.34
N VAL A 79 -0.46 33.29 5.67
CA VAL A 79 -0.12 34.41 6.58
C VAL A 79 0.01 35.74 5.83
N LEU A 80 0.48 35.67 4.57
CA LEU A 80 0.77 36.85 3.78
C LEU A 80 -0.46 37.45 3.08
N SER A 81 -1.50 36.66 2.80
CA SER A 81 -2.69 37.10 2.07
C SER A 81 -3.31 38.42 2.55
N PRO A 82 -3.54 38.66 3.87
CA PRO A 82 -4.10 39.95 4.32
C PRO A 82 -3.19 41.14 4.02
N GLU A 83 -1.88 40.97 4.22
CA GLU A 83 -0.91 42.06 4.08
C GLU A 83 -0.77 42.54 2.64
N ILE A 84 -0.75 41.60 1.67
CA ILE A 84 -0.68 41.96 0.25
C ILE A 84 -2.00 42.54 -0.27
N ARG A 85 -3.13 42.12 0.29
CA ARG A 85 -4.46 42.67 -0.01
C ARG A 85 -4.50 44.15 0.38
N CYS A 86 -3.95 44.48 1.54
CA CYS A 86 -3.85 45.85 2.05
C CYS A 86 -2.90 46.74 1.24
N GLU A 87 -1.69 46.27 0.96
CA GLU A 87 -0.65 47.04 0.26
C GLU A 87 -1.08 47.45 -1.16
N TRP A 88 -1.62 46.49 -1.93
CA TRP A 88 -1.95 46.69 -3.34
C TRP A 88 -3.44 46.81 -3.64
N ARG A 89 -4.30 46.85 -2.61
CA ARG A 89 -5.76 47.01 -2.75
C ARG A 89 -6.35 46.00 -3.73
N LEU A 90 -6.04 44.73 -3.49
CA LEU A 90 -6.34 43.64 -4.41
C LEU A 90 -7.76 43.10 -4.23
N ASP A 91 -8.36 42.67 -5.33
CA ASP A 91 -9.59 41.87 -5.31
C ASP A 91 -9.31 40.44 -4.80
N ASP A 92 -10.35 39.74 -4.32
CA ASP A 92 -10.22 38.37 -3.83
C ASP A 92 -9.65 37.39 -4.87
N TRP A 93 -10.01 37.55 -6.14
CA TRP A 93 -9.50 36.68 -7.21
C TRP A 93 -8.01 36.92 -7.49
N GLN A 94 -7.51 38.13 -7.25
CA GLN A 94 -6.09 38.46 -7.38
C GLN A 94 -5.28 37.83 -6.25
N VAL A 95 -5.80 37.81 -5.02
CA VAL A 95 -5.16 37.11 -3.91
C VAL A 95 -5.12 35.60 -4.19
N ALA A 96 -6.24 35.02 -4.66
CA ALA A 96 -6.30 33.61 -5.06
C ALA A 96 -5.31 33.26 -6.19
N LEU A 97 -5.16 34.15 -7.17
CA LEU A 97 -4.25 33.96 -8.30
C LEU A 97 -2.79 33.78 -7.85
N VAL A 98 -2.33 34.52 -6.84
CA VAL A 98 -0.97 34.37 -6.30
C VAL A 98 -0.74 32.94 -5.82
N SER A 99 -1.67 32.41 -5.02
CA SER A 99 -1.61 31.05 -4.48
C SER A 99 -1.62 29.99 -5.58
N THR A 100 -2.52 30.14 -6.54
CA THR A 100 -2.60 29.22 -7.68
C THR A 100 -1.34 29.24 -8.54
N MET A 101 -0.71 30.40 -8.75
CA MET A 101 0.50 30.52 -9.57
C MET A 101 1.74 29.89 -8.94
N VAL A 102 1.81 29.81 -7.60
CA VAL A 102 2.84 29.03 -6.90
C VAL A 102 2.65 27.53 -7.18
N PHE A 103 1.42 27.01 -7.07
CA PHE A 103 1.14 25.60 -7.37
C PHE A 103 1.30 25.27 -8.87
N PHE A 104 1.01 26.22 -9.75
CA PHE A 104 1.26 26.08 -11.18
C PHE A 104 2.77 25.95 -11.47
N GLY A 105 3.59 26.84 -10.88
CA GLY A 105 5.05 26.74 -10.94
C GLY A 105 5.55 25.41 -10.38
N PHE A 106 4.99 24.98 -9.25
CA PHE A 106 5.28 23.66 -8.67
C PHE A 106 5.03 22.55 -9.69
N MET A 107 3.83 22.50 -10.28
CA MET A 107 3.43 21.43 -11.20
C MET A 107 4.32 21.36 -12.45
N LEU A 108 4.53 22.51 -13.12
CA LEU A 108 5.32 22.58 -14.35
C LEU A 108 6.77 22.15 -14.12
N CYS A 109 7.39 22.71 -13.09
CA CYS A 109 8.78 22.42 -12.75
C CYS A 109 8.94 21.06 -12.07
N GLY A 110 7.92 20.50 -11.41
CA GLY A 110 8.00 19.17 -10.79
C GLY A 110 8.28 18.06 -11.79
N VAL A 111 7.64 18.10 -12.96
CA VAL A 111 7.89 17.14 -14.05
C VAL A 111 9.30 17.31 -14.60
N LEU A 112 9.73 18.56 -14.83
CA LEU A 112 11.06 18.87 -15.34
C LEU A 112 12.16 18.46 -14.33
N CYS A 113 12.00 18.81 -13.06
CA CYS A 113 12.92 18.46 -11.98
C CYS A 113 12.99 16.95 -11.77
N GLY A 114 11.89 16.21 -11.91
CA GLY A 114 11.90 14.74 -11.89
C GLY A 114 12.76 14.17 -13.03
N TYR A 115 12.55 14.66 -14.26
CA TYR A 115 13.36 14.25 -15.43
C TYR A 115 14.85 14.58 -15.25
N VAL A 116 15.16 15.78 -14.76
CA VAL A 116 16.54 16.22 -14.50
C VAL A 116 17.16 15.40 -13.37
N ALA A 117 16.40 15.06 -12.32
CA ALA A 117 16.88 14.31 -11.17
C ALA A 117 17.26 12.87 -11.54
N ASP A 118 16.51 12.25 -12.45
CA ASP A 118 16.83 10.92 -12.95
C ASP A 118 18.06 10.88 -13.88
N ARG A 119 18.48 12.04 -14.44
CA ARG A 119 19.64 12.14 -15.36
C ARG A 119 20.91 12.66 -14.70
N TYR A 120 20.79 13.68 -13.86
CA TYR A 120 21.92 14.40 -13.24
C TYR A 120 22.09 14.11 -11.75
N GLY A 121 21.21 13.29 -11.16
CA GLY A 121 21.25 12.93 -9.75
C GLY A 121 20.26 13.74 -8.93
N ARG A 122 19.75 13.09 -7.88
CA ARG A 122 18.68 13.65 -7.03
C ARG A 122 19.22 14.68 -6.07
N TRP A 123 20.42 14.45 -5.54
CA TRP A 123 21.07 15.42 -4.66
C TRP A 123 21.30 16.76 -5.38
N THR A 124 21.78 16.72 -6.63
CA THR A 124 22.04 17.92 -7.45
C THR A 124 20.78 18.75 -7.64
N VAL A 125 19.65 18.11 -7.96
CA VAL A 125 18.36 18.79 -8.16
C VAL A 125 17.83 19.36 -6.85
N VAL A 126 17.91 18.63 -5.74
CA VAL A 126 17.46 19.12 -4.43
C VAL A 126 18.28 20.34 -4.00
N CYS A 127 19.61 20.25 -4.05
CA CYS A 127 20.51 21.35 -3.69
C CYS A 127 20.29 22.59 -4.61
N GLY A 128 20.21 22.37 -5.93
CA GLY A 128 19.87 23.41 -6.90
C GLY A 128 18.51 24.06 -6.64
N GLY A 129 17.52 23.25 -6.25
CA GLY A 129 16.18 23.69 -5.88
C GLY A 129 16.16 24.63 -4.68
N PHE A 130 16.93 24.32 -3.63
CA PHE A 130 17.05 25.19 -2.46
C PHE A 130 17.74 26.51 -2.80
N MET A 131 18.81 26.49 -3.59
CA MET A 131 19.48 27.72 -4.06
C MET A 131 18.54 28.59 -4.90
N TRP A 132 17.81 27.97 -5.82
CA TRP A 132 16.82 28.64 -6.66
C TRP A 132 15.68 29.24 -5.85
N GLY A 133 15.07 28.43 -4.97
CA GLY A 133 13.97 28.85 -4.10
C GLY A 133 14.37 30.00 -3.18
N ALA A 134 15.53 29.90 -2.51
CA ALA A 134 16.04 30.97 -1.64
C ALA A 134 16.30 32.28 -2.40
N TYR A 135 16.86 32.20 -3.61
CA TYR A 135 17.12 33.36 -4.46
C TYR A 135 15.82 34.07 -4.88
N PHE A 136 14.86 33.34 -5.43
CA PHE A 136 13.59 33.94 -5.87
C PHE A 136 12.69 34.37 -4.70
N SER A 137 12.76 33.69 -3.57
CA SER A 137 12.09 34.11 -2.32
C SER A 137 12.66 35.44 -1.84
N LEU A 138 14.00 35.62 -1.88
CA LEU A 138 14.63 36.90 -1.54
C LEU A 138 14.19 38.02 -2.47
N LEU A 139 14.22 37.78 -3.79
CA LEU A 139 13.77 38.75 -4.79
C LEU A 139 12.30 39.14 -4.60
N THR A 140 11.45 38.20 -4.16
CA THR A 140 10.03 38.47 -3.89
C THR A 140 9.86 39.58 -2.84
N SER A 141 10.75 39.68 -1.85
CA SER A 141 10.72 40.75 -0.84
C SER A 141 10.98 42.15 -1.39
N PHE A 142 11.56 42.25 -2.59
CA PHE A 142 11.85 43.51 -3.30
C PHE A 142 10.86 43.80 -4.42
N SER A 143 9.79 43.01 -4.55
CA SER A 143 8.80 43.17 -5.62
C SER A 143 8.15 44.58 -5.58
N PRO A 144 8.26 45.38 -6.66
CA PRO A 144 7.70 46.73 -6.70
C PRO A 144 6.22 46.74 -7.10
N THR A 145 5.77 45.72 -7.85
CA THR A 145 4.41 45.61 -8.38
C THR A 145 3.86 44.21 -8.18
N TYR A 146 2.54 44.10 -8.12
CA TYR A 146 1.82 42.83 -8.00
C TYR A 146 2.18 41.81 -9.11
N GLY A 147 2.36 42.26 -10.36
CA GLY A 147 2.74 41.38 -11.47
C GLY A 147 4.13 40.74 -11.27
N TRP A 148 5.12 41.53 -10.83
CA TRP A 148 6.44 41.00 -10.47
C TRP A 148 6.36 40.04 -9.30
N PHE A 149 5.52 40.35 -8.30
CA PHE A 149 5.30 39.47 -7.16
C PHE A 149 4.77 38.10 -7.58
N ILE A 150 3.72 38.03 -8.42
CA ILE A 150 3.20 36.75 -8.93
C ILE A 150 4.27 35.96 -9.67
N PHE A 151 5.01 36.62 -10.58
CA PHE A 151 6.04 35.95 -11.37
C PHE A 151 7.12 35.34 -10.47
N LEU A 152 7.67 36.12 -9.53
CA LEU A 152 8.68 35.66 -8.59
C LEU A 152 8.15 34.52 -7.71
N ARG A 153 6.89 34.59 -7.28
CA ARG A 153 6.23 33.51 -6.55
C ARG A 153 6.07 32.23 -7.34
N SER A 154 5.73 32.32 -8.61
CA SER A 154 5.69 31.15 -9.49
C SER A 154 7.08 30.49 -9.60
N MET A 155 8.14 31.30 -9.68
CA MET A 155 9.53 30.81 -9.69
C MET A 155 9.96 30.18 -8.35
N VAL A 156 9.47 30.68 -7.22
CA VAL A 156 9.63 30.01 -5.91
C VAL A 156 8.95 28.64 -5.93
N GLY A 157 7.73 28.54 -6.47
CA GLY A 157 7.03 27.27 -6.66
C GLY A 157 7.85 26.24 -7.45
N CYS A 158 8.60 26.69 -8.47
CA CYS A 158 9.55 25.85 -9.18
C CYS A 158 10.70 25.33 -8.31
N GLY A 159 11.25 26.18 -7.43
CA GLY A 159 12.25 25.77 -6.44
C GLY A 159 11.71 24.71 -5.48
N VAL A 160 10.51 24.93 -4.94
CA VAL A 160 9.82 24.00 -4.03
C VAL A 160 9.57 22.63 -4.71
N ALA A 161 9.28 22.61 -6.01
CA ALA A 161 9.14 21.35 -6.74
C ALA A 161 10.43 20.54 -6.79
N ALA A 162 11.58 21.21 -6.98
CA ALA A 162 12.88 20.56 -6.94
C ALA A 162 13.22 20.06 -5.52
N THR A 163 12.91 20.83 -4.47
CA THR A 163 13.16 20.41 -3.07
C THR A 163 12.32 19.19 -2.68
N SER A 164 11.11 19.04 -3.23
CA SER A 164 10.24 17.89 -2.96
C SER A 164 10.84 16.54 -3.38
N GLN A 165 11.81 16.54 -4.30
CA GLN A 165 12.58 15.33 -4.67
C GLN A 165 13.41 14.78 -3.50
N GLY A 166 13.68 15.61 -2.48
CA GLY A 166 14.36 15.23 -1.24
C GLY A 166 13.62 14.13 -0.47
N PHE A 167 12.29 14.07 -0.58
CA PHE A 167 11.52 12.98 0.00
C PHE A 167 11.91 11.62 -0.60
N VAL A 168 12.08 11.56 -1.92
CA VAL A 168 12.42 10.33 -2.61
C VAL A 168 13.88 9.95 -2.33
N LEU A 169 14.79 10.93 -2.32
CA LEU A 169 16.18 10.73 -1.90
C LEU A 169 16.26 10.11 -0.49
N LYS A 170 15.47 10.61 0.47
CA LYS A 170 15.38 10.05 1.82
C LYS A 170 14.96 8.57 1.81
N THR A 171 14.01 8.19 0.96
CA THR A 171 13.54 6.79 0.90
C THR A 171 14.56 5.81 0.30
N GLU A 172 15.51 6.30 -0.51
CA GLU A 172 16.55 5.45 -1.11
C GLU A 172 17.61 5.01 -0.11
N PHE A 173 17.92 5.85 0.88
CA PHE A 173 18.86 5.52 1.95
C PHE A 173 18.23 4.73 3.09
N ILE A 174 16.93 4.89 3.36
CA ILE A 174 16.28 4.24 4.52
C ILE A 174 15.98 2.76 4.22
N PRO A 175 16.34 1.82 5.11
CA PRO A 175 15.98 0.40 4.98
C PRO A 175 14.46 0.17 5.01
N SER A 176 13.99 -0.81 4.23
CA SER A 176 12.57 -1.12 4.03
C SER A 176 11.78 -1.30 5.35
N LYS A 177 12.37 -1.98 6.34
CA LYS A 177 11.80 -2.26 7.67
C LYS A 177 11.38 -1.00 8.44
N TYR A 178 12.12 0.10 8.29
CA TYR A 178 11.90 1.33 9.07
C TYR A 178 11.10 2.39 8.31
N ARG A 179 10.92 2.26 6.98
CA ARG A 179 10.20 3.23 6.14
C ARG A 179 8.77 3.52 6.65
N GLY A 180 8.05 2.49 7.10
CA GLY A 180 6.68 2.64 7.60
C GLY A 180 6.54 3.51 8.86
N LEU A 181 7.62 3.67 9.64
CA LEU A 181 7.65 4.52 10.83
C LEU A 181 8.20 5.93 10.54
N LEU A 182 9.29 6.02 9.77
CA LEU A 182 9.97 7.30 9.50
C LEU A 182 9.21 8.19 8.50
N LEU A 183 8.34 7.63 7.65
CA LEU A 183 7.56 8.42 6.70
C LEU A 183 6.47 9.25 7.40
N PRO A 184 5.59 8.69 8.25
CA PRO A 184 4.65 9.49 9.04
C PRO A 184 5.34 10.46 10.00
N LEU A 185 6.50 10.10 10.55
CA LEU A 185 7.28 10.98 11.42
C LEU A 185 7.78 12.24 10.68
N ALA A 186 7.90 12.19 9.35
CA ALA A 186 8.28 13.36 8.54
C ALA A 186 7.24 14.49 8.61
N SER A 187 5.96 14.17 8.87
CA SER A 187 4.88 15.13 9.01
C SER A 187 5.08 16.07 10.22
N VAL A 188 5.90 15.66 11.21
CA VAL A 188 6.30 16.53 12.32
C VAL A 188 7.16 17.69 11.83
N PHE A 189 8.05 17.47 10.87
CA PHE A 189 8.84 18.54 10.27
C PHE A 189 7.99 19.48 9.43
N TRP A 190 6.99 18.95 8.72
CA TRP A 190 6.03 19.78 8.00
C TRP A 190 5.27 20.72 8.95
N MET A 191 4.72 20.19 10.04
CA MET A 191 4.06 21.00 11.08
C MET A 191 5.02 22.04 11.67
N ALA A 192 6.27 21.67 11.98
CA ALA A 192 7.26 22.60 12.52
C ALA A 192 7.51 23.79 11.58
N GLY A 193 7.53 23.57 10.26
CA GLY A 193 7.62 24.63 9.26
C GLY A 193 6.39 25.54 9.23
N SER A 194 5.19 24.96 9.24
CA SER A 194 3.93 25.70 9.33
C SER A 194 3.87 26.58 10.59
N MET A 195 4.34 26.07 11.72
CA MET A 195 4.42 26.83 12.97
C MET A 195 5.45 27.95 12.92
N LEU A 196 6.62 27.68 12.37
CA LEU A 196 7.69 28.67 12.28
C LEU A 196 7.23 29.89 11.46
N ILE A 197 6.52 29.69 10.35
CA ILE A 197 6.04 30.80 9.53
C ILE A 197 4.90 31.60 10.20
N ILE A 198 4.01 30.95 10.96
CA ILE A 198 2.96 31.63 11.73
C ILE A 198 3.58 32.48 12.86
N VAL A 199 4.57 31.93 13.58
CA VAL A 199 5.30 32.67 14.63
C VAL A 199 6.09 33.85 14.07
N LEU A 200 6.73 33.68 12.91
CA LEU A 200 7.36 34.78 12.19
C LEU A 200 6.34 35.84 11.78
N GLY A 201 5.16 35.42 11.30
CA GLY A 201 4.03 36.31 11.04
C GLY A 201 3.65 37.15 12.25
N MET A 202 3.38 36.48 13.37
CA MET A 202 2.94 37.10 14.62
C MET A 202 3.94 38.12 15.20
N THR A 203 5.24 37.93 14.99
CA THR A 203 6.30 38.74 15.60
C THR A 203 6.86 39.82 14.66
N VAL A 204 7.03 39.50 13.38
CA VAL A 204 7.70 40.36 12.40
C VAL A 204 6.72 41.26 11.66
N VAL A 205 5.53 40.77 11.31
CA VAL A 205 4.57 41.55 10.51
C VAL A 205 4.13 42.83 11.23
N PRO A 206 3.76 42.81 12.53
CA PRO A 206 3.34 44.03 13.22
C PRO A 206 4.44 45.07 13.41
N THR A 207 5.71 44.66 13.39
CA THR A 207 6.86 45.53 13.73
C THR A 207 7.62 46.02 12.50
N LEU A 208 7.94 45.11 11.57
CA LEU A 208 8.79 45.36 10.40
C LEU A 208 8.05 45.17 9.07
N GLY A 209 6.83 44.63 9.10
CA GLY A 209 6.03 44.35 7.90
C GLY A 209 6.40 43.07 7.17
N TRP A 210 5.58 42.71 6.19
CA TRP A 210 5.64 41.43 5.49
C TRP A 210 6.91 41.21 4.64
N ARG A 211 7.51 42.28 4.11
CA ARG A 211 8.75 42.17 3.30
C ARG A 211 9.92 41.63 4.12
N TRP A 212 10.03 42.05 5.38
CA TRP A 212 11.06 41.55 6.30
C TRP A 212 10.79 40.11 6.75
N MET A 213 9.52 39.74 6.91
CA MET A 213 9.14 38.35 7.19
C MET A 213 9.69 37.39 6.11
N ILE A 214 9.53 37.73 4.82
CA ILE A 214 10.08 36.92 3.71
C ILE A 214 11.62 36.87 3.75
N ARG A 215 12.29 37.96 4.12
CA ARG A 215 13.76 37.96 4.24
C ARG A 215 14.26 37.04 5.35
N ILE A 216 13.57 37.06 6.50
CA ILE A 216 13.93 36.22 7.65
C ILE A 216 13.60 34.75 7.37
N SER A 217 12.52 34.45 6.64
CA SER A 217 12.14 33.07 6.30
C SER A 217 13.16 32.34 5.41
N ILE A 218 14.08 33.06 4.77
CA ILE A 218 15.14 32.49 3.93
C ILE A 218 16.35 32.01 4.74
N VAL A 219 16.52 32.49 5.99
CA VAL A 219 17.67 32.12 6.83
C VAL A 219 17.77 30.60 7.03
N PRO A 220 16.70 29.86 7.38
CA PRO A 220 16.76 28.39 7.44
C PRO A 220 17.19 27.73 6.13
N SER A 221 16.75 28.27 4.98
CA SER A 221 17.13 27.77 3.65
C SER A 221 18.63 27.90 3.39
N VAL A 222 19.22 29.04 3.76
CA VAL A 222 20.67 29.28 3.60
C VAL A 222 21.48 28.35 4.51
N VAL A 223 21.04 28.15 5.76
CA VAL A 223 21.69 27.19 6.68
C VAL A 223 21.64 25.77 6.11
N LEU A 224 20.50 25.36 5.54
CA LEU A 224 20.36 24.02 4.97
C LEU A 224 21.26 23.81 3.75
N ILE A 225 21.45 24.83 2.90
CA ILE A 225 22.38 24.76 1.75
C ILE A 225 23.80 24.40 2.21
N LEU A 226 24.25 24.93 3.35
CA LEU A 226 25.56 24.59 3.93
C LEU A 226 25.59 23.15 4.47
N LEU A 227 24.48 22.66 5.03
CA LEU A 227 24.35 21.30 5.55
C LEU A 227 24.29 20.23 4.45
N PHE A 228 23.90 20.57 3.22
CA PHE A 228 23.89 19.61 2.11
C PHE A 228 25.26 19.04 1.75
N LYS A 229 26.35 19.70 2.15
CA LYS A 229 27.71 19.18 2.00
C LYS A 229 27.91 17.84 2.74
N PHE A 230 27.09 17.54 3.75
CA PHE A 230 27.16 16.29 4.51
C PHE A 230 26.30 15.16 3.94
N ILE A 231 25.55 15.39 2.87
CA ILE A 231 24.73 14.36 2.22
C ILE A 231 25.38 14.00 0.88
N PRO A 232 25.78 12.75 0.64
CA PRO A 232 26.26 12.29 -0.66
C PRO A 232 25.10 11.99 -1.61
N GLU A 233 25.43 11.83 -2.90
CA GLU A 233 24.49 11.32 -3.90
C GLU A 233 24.13 9.85 -3.64
N SER A 234 22.93 9.42 -4.03
CA SER A 234 22.45 8.07 -3.71
C SER A 234 23.23 6.96 -4.41
N ALA A 235 23.54 5.88 -3.68
CA ALA A 235 24.24 4.73 -4.24
C ALA A 235 23.45 4.08 -5.39
N ARG A 236 22.11 4.07 -5.30
CA ARG A 236 21.21 3.58 -6.36
C ARG A 236 21.36 4.39 -7.65
N PHE A 237 21.41 5.71 -7.55
CA PHE A 237 21.64 6.57 -8.71
C PHE A 237 23.02 6.28 -9.33
N GLN A 238 24.07 6.19 -8.51
CA GLN A 238 25.43 5.97 -9.00
C GLN A 238 25.58 4.63 -9.75
N VAL A 239 24.97 3.55 -9.25
CA VAL A 239 24.93 2.27 -9.97
C VAL A 239 24.14 2.41 -11.28
N SER A 240 23.01 3.13 -11.28
CA SER A 240 22.19 3.32 -12.48
C SER A 240 22.90 4.07 -13.61
N VAL A 241 23.87 4.94 -13.27
CA VAL A 241 24.74 5.66 -14.22
C VAL A 241 25.93 4.79 -14.67
N GLY A 242 26.16 3.65 -14.03
CA GLY A 242 27.30 2.77 -14.27
C GLY A 242 28.55 3.11 -13.43
N ASN A 243 28.46 4.08 -12.50
CA ASN A 243 29.54 4.43 -11.59
C ASN A 243 29.52 3.55 -10.33
N ILE A 244 29.93 2.28 -10.50
CA ILE A 244 29.97 1.30 -9.41
C ILE A 244 30.95 1.69 -8.30
N ARG A 245 32.07 2.32 -8.67
CA ARG A 245 33.10 2.74 -7.72
C ARG A 245 32.58 3.80 -6.74
N GLY A 246 31.93 4.83 -7.25
CA GLY A 246 31.36 5.87 -6.37
C GLY A 246 30.22 5.32 -5.48
N ALA A 247 29.43 4.37 -6.00
CA ALA A 247 28.40 3.70 -5.21
C ALA A 247 29.02 2.94 -4.02
N MET A 248 30.11 2.20 -4.26
CA MET A 248 30.88 1.52 -3.21
C MET A 248 31.47 2.51 -2.19
N GLU A 249 32.08 3.61 -2.63
CA GLU A 249 32.63 4.65 -1.75
C GLU A 249 31.53 5.24 -0.85
N THR A 250 30.34 5.46 -1.39
CA THR A 250 29.17 5.95 -0.64
C THR A 250 28.69 4.92 0.38
N LEU A 251 28.57 3.65 0.00
CA LEU A 251 28.17 2.56 0.89
C LEU A 251 29.18 2.32 2.01
N GLU A 252 30.48 2.34 1.71
CA GLU A 252 31.54 2.25 2.72
C GLU A 252 31.50 3.41 3.70
N TRP A 253 31.27 4.63 3.20
CA TRP A 253 31.15 5.80 4.06
C TRP A 253 29.95 5.70 5.01
N ILE A 254 28.79 5.22 4.52
CA ILE A 254 27.61 4.95 5.35
C ILE A 254 27.90 3.86 6.39
N ALA A 255 28.58 2.78 5.98
CA ALA A 255 28.96 1.67 6.86
C ALA A 255 29.90 2.15 8.00
N ARG A 256 30.91 2.98 7.67
CA ARG A 256 31.80 3.61 8.66
C ARG A 256 31.05 4.48 9.66
N LEU A 257 30.10 5.29 9.22
CA LEU A 257 29.29 6.13 10.11
C LEU A 257 28.33 5.34 11.01
N ASN A 258 27.82 4.21 10.50
CA ASN A 258 26.93 3.33 11.26
C ASN A 258 27.70 2.31 12.12
N ASN A 259 29.04 2.28 12.06
CA ASN A 259 29.89 1.26 12.68
C ASN A 259 29.48 -0.17 12.27
N THR A 260 29.12 -0.35 10.99
CA THR A 260 28.73 -1.64 10.41
C THR A 260 29.66 -2.02 9.26
N GLN A 261 29.62 -3.29 8.84
CA GLN A 261 30.39 -3.78 7.69
C GLN A 261 29.46 -4.09 6.53
N LEU A 262 29.98 -3.94 5.31
CA LEU A 262 29.25 -4.31 4.10
C LEU A 262 29.20 -5.84 3.96
N PRO A 263 28.15 -6.39 3.33
CA PRO A 263 28.07 -7.82 3.05
C PRO A 263 29.25 -8.27 2.17
N PRO A 264 29.76 -9.50 2.38
CA PRO A 264 30.85 -10.03 1.57
C PRO A 264 30.37 -10.24 0.13
N GLY A 265 31.08 -9.66 -0.84
CA GLY A 265 30.73 -9.84 -2.25
C GLY A 265 31.05 -8.68 -3.17
N VAL A 266 30.64 -8.81 -4.44
CA VAL A 266 30.75 -7.74 -5.45
C VAL A 266 29.38 -7.10 -5.65
N LEU A 267 29.32 -5.78 -5.63
CA LEU A 267 28.09 -5.04 -5.93
C LEU A 267 27.66 -5.32 -7.38
N ARG A 268 26.57 -6.06 -7.56
CA ARG A 268 25.96 -6.36 -8.87
C ARG A 268 24.48 -6.06 -8.79
N GLU A 269 24.04 -5.10 -9.60
CA GLU A 269 22.62 -4.76 -9.69
C GLU A 269 22.05 -5.39 -10.97
N PRO A 270 20.89 -6.08 -10.93
CA PRO A 270 20.29 -6.62 -12.13
C PRO A 270 19.99 -5.47 -13.10
N VAL A 271 20.44 -5.60 -14.35
CA VAL A 271 20.16 -4.60 -15.39
C VAL A 271 18.65 -4.51 -15.57
N VAL A 272 18.05 -3.42 -15.09
CA VAL A 272 16.62 -3.14 -15.25
C VAL A 272 16.37 -2.86 -16.73
N LYS A 273 16.02 -3.91 -17.50
CA LYS A 273 15.87 -3.84 -18.96
C LYS A 273 14.69 -2.97 -19.42
N GLU A 274 13.71 -2.67 -18.55
CA GLU A 274 12.59 -1.79 -18.90
C GLU A 274 12.25 -0.85 -17.74
N ARG A 275 12.48 0.45 -17.91
CA ARG A 275 11.80 1.48 -17.10
C ARG A 275 10.35 1.53 -17.58
N GLY A 276 9.39 1.31 -16.68
CA GLY A 276 7.97 1.28 -17.05
C GLY A 276 7.56 2.55 -17.80
N GLN A 277 6.74 2.43 -18.84
CA GLN A 277 6.20 3.60 -19.54
C GLN A 277 4.99 4.16 -18.79
N CYS A 278 4.77 5.48 -18.83
CA CYS A 278 3.60 6.11 -18.21
C CYS A 278 2.27 5.60 -18.79
N SER A 279 2.28 5.09 -20.03
CA SER A 279 1.14 4.44 -20.69
C SER A 279 0.64 3.20 -19.93
N VAL A 280 1.51 2.52 -19.18
CA VAL A 280 1.16 1.33 -18.37
C VAL A 280 0.13 1.68 -17.30
N LEU A 281 0.14 2.92 -16.77
CA LEU A 281 -0.85 3.37 -15.79
C LEU A 281 -2.28 3.45 -16.35
N VAL A 282 -2.41 3.63 -17.67
CA VAL A 282 -3.68 3.76 -18.41
C VAL A 282 -4.07 2.44 -19.10
N SER A 283 -3.23 1.40 -19.00
CA SER A 283 -3.56 0.05 -19.47
C SER A 283 -4.80 -0.51 -18.77
N SER A 284 -5.52 -1.42 -19.43
CA SER A 284 -6.77 -2.01 -18.91
C SER A 284 -6.62 -2.60 -17.50
N THR A 285 -5.44 -3.10 -17.16
CA THR A 285 -5.11 -3.69 -15.84
C THR A 285 -5.11 -2.66 -14.71
N PHE A 286 -4.55 -1.47 -14.94
CA PHE A 286 -4.37 -0.45 -13.89
C PHE A 286 -5.29 0.76 -14.05
N ARG A 287 -5.98 0.94 -15.19
CA ARG A 287 -6.77 2.13 -15.51
C ARG A 287 -7.76 2.51 -14.41
N ARG A 288 -8.55 1.55 -13.91
CA ARG A 288 -9.53 1.81 -12.85
C ARG A 288 -8.85 2.30 -11.56
N THR A 289 -7.79 1.62 -11.14
CA THR A 289 -7.04 1.97 -9.92
C THR A 289 -6.37 3.33 -10.06
N SER A 290 -5.71 3.60 -11.19
CA SER A 290 -5.03 4.87 -11.46
C SER A 290 -6.00 6.04 -11.49
N LEU A 291 -7.13 5.93 -12.20
CA LEU A 291 -8.13 7.01 -12.27
C LEU A 291 -8.72 7.35 -10.90
N LEU A 292 -9.05 6.32 -10.11
CA LEU A 292 -9.56 6.52 -8.74
C LEU A 292 -8.50 7.17 -7.85
N LEU A 293 -7.24 6.73 -7.94
CA LEU A 293 -6.14 7.34 -7.19
C LEU A 293 -5.87 8.79 -7.60
N TRP A 294 -5.91 9.13 -8.88
CA TRP A 294 -5.74 10.51 -9.33
C TRP A 294 -6.78 11.44 -8.69
N TYR A 295 -8.04 11.00 -8.65
CA TYR A 295 -9.09 11.75 -7.97
C TYR A 295 -8.86 11.82 -6.45
N THR A 296 -8.45 10.72 -5.82
CA THR A 296 -8.15 10.72 -4.37
C THR A 296 -7.03 11.69 -4.00
N TRP A 297 -5.96 11.73 -4.79
CA TRP A 297 -4.85 12.67 -4.61
C TRP A 297 -5.25 14.12 -4.86
N PHE A 298 -6.08 14.36 -5.88
CA PHE A 298 -6.68 15.66 -6.12
C PHE A 298 -7.46 16.14 -4.88
N VAL A 299 -8.36 15.31 -4.33
CA VAL A 299 -9.17 15.68 -3.17
C VAL A 299 -8.34 15.83 -1.90
N ALA A 300 -7.31 15.00 -1.69
CA ALA A 300 -6.40 15.14 -0.54
C ALA A 300 -5.74 16.53 -0.52
N SER A 301 -5.24 16.99 -1.67
CA SER A 301 -4.64 18.32 -1.79
C SER A 301 -5.66 19.45 -1.73
N PHE A 302 -6.80 19.28 -2.40
CA PHE A 302 -7.88 20.27 -2.44
C PHE A 302 -8.42 20.55 -1.03
N SER A 303 -8.69 19.50 -0.25
CA SER A 303 -9.14 19.64 1.14
C SER A 303 -8.07 20.19 2.07
N TYR A 304 -6.80 19.78 1.92
CA TYR A 304 -5.72 20.26 2.78
C TYR A 304 -5.47 21.75 2.63
N TYR A 305 -5.17 22.21 1.41
CA TYR A 305 -4.94 23.63 1.17
C TYR A 305 -6.21 24.46 1.33
N GLY A 306 -7.39 23.87 1.05
CA GLY A 306 -8.68 24.48 1.35
C GLY A 306 -8.89 24.72 2.84
N SER A 307 -8.50 23.78 3.71
CA SER A 307 -8.56 23.97 5.16
C SER A 307 -7.58 25.04 5.65
N VAL A 308 -6.38 25.12 5.05
CA VAL A 308 -5.37 26.11 5.42
C VAL A 308 -5.79 27.52 5.02
N LEU A 309 -6.04 27.73 3.72
CA LEU A 309 -6.38 29.04 3.19
C LEU A 309 -7.79 29.47 3.64
N GLY A 310 -8.71 28.52 3.79
CA GLY A 310 -10.04 28.81 4.33
C GLY A 310 -9.98 29.25 5.79
N SER A 311 -9.09 28.67 6.60
CA SER A 311 -8.93 29.11 8.00
C SER A 311 -8.39 30.54 8.12
N SER A 312 -7.45 30.94 7.26
CA SER A 312 -6.95 32.32 7.24
C SER A 312 -8.02 33.31 6.78
N GLU A 313 -8.79 33.00 5.73
CA GLU A 313 -9.83 33.91 5.23
C GLU A 313 -11.03 34.02 6.19
N LEU A 314 -11.42 32.93 6.86
CA LEU A 314 -12.48 32.96 7.87
C LEU A 314 -12.13 33.88 9.04
N LEU A 315 -10.88 33.85 9.50
CA LEU A 315 -10.37 34.71 10.57
C LEU A 315 -10.20 36.16 10.08
N GLU A 316 -9.64 36.38 8.90
CA GLU A 316 -9.39 37.72 8.36
C GLU A 316 -10.71 38.49 8.13
N LYS A 317 -11.68 37.84 7.49
CA LYS A 317 -12.96 38.47 7.12
C LYS A 317 -13.97 38.46 8.27
N ASN A 318 -13.63 37.88 9.43
CA ASN A 318 -14.55 37.69 10.56
C ASN A 318 -15.89 37.07 10.14
N LEU A 319 -15.89 36.17 9.16
CA LEU A 319 -17.10 35.50 8.64
C LEU A 319 -17.61 34.40 9.59
N LEU A 320 -17.15 34.42 10.83
CA LEU A 320 -17.44 33.45 11.85
C LEU A 320 -18.78 33.79 12.50
N CYS A 321 -19.66 32.79 12.61
CA CYS A 321 -20.82 32.90 13.48
C CYS A 321 -20.38 32.65 14.94
N VAL A 322 -19.83 33.67 15.61
CA VAL A 322 -19.33 33.55 16.99
C VAL A 322 -20.39 33.99 17.99
N THR A 323 -20.70 33.14 18.97
CA THR A 323 -21.72 33.44 20.00
C THR A 323 -21.24 34.43 21.06
N ASN A 324 -19.91 34.56 21.25
CA ASN A 324 -19.25 35.50 22.16
C ASN A 324 -18.29 36.41 21.37
N ALA A 325 -18.81 37.18 20.41
CA ALA A 325 -18.00 38.16 19.69
C ALA A 325 -17.64 39.34 20.63
N ASP A 326 -16.39 39.81 20.58
CA ASP A 326 -15.99 41.01 21.32
C ASP A 326 -16.89 42.21 20.92
N PRO A 327 -17.38 43.04 21.85
CA PRO A 327 -18.25 44.18 21.52
C PRO A 327 -17.62 45.19 20.56
N HIS A 328 -16.28 45.28 20.53
CA HIS A 328 -15.53 46.12 19.59
C HIS A 328 -15.34 45.48 18.19
N ALA A 329 -15.70 44.21 18.01
CA ALA A 329 -15.60 43.49 16.74
C ALA A 329 -16.75 43.82 15.76
N HIS A 330 -17.87 44.36 16.26
CA HIS A 330 -19.08 44.63 15.47
C HIS A 330 -18.99 45.86 14.53
N VAL A 331 -17.95 46.69 14.62
CA VAL A 331 -17.84 47.94 13.83
C VAL A 331 -17.15 47.75 12.46
N ARG A 332 -16.77 46.53 12.08
CA ARG A 332 -16.01 46.30 10.82
C ARG A 332 -16.83 46.17 9.54
N HIS A 333 -18.16 46.07 9.61
CA HIS A 333 -19.00 45.85 8.43
C HIS A 333 -19.60 47.11 7.79
N ASP A 334 -19.40 48.29 8.36
CA ASP A 334 -20.17 49.48 7.97
C ASP A 334 -19.42 50.45 7.03
N GLN A 335 -18.91 49.92 5.91
CA GLN A 335 -18.52 50.75 4.76
C GLN A 335 -18.94 50.08 3.44
N GLU A 336 -20.23 50.13 3.14
CA GLU A 336 -20.85 49.73 1.85
C GLU A 336 -20.40 50.55 0.62
N GLY A 337 -19.20 51.15 0.64
CA GLY A 337 -18.74 52.04 -0.43
C GLY A 337 -17.23 52.06 -0.72
N ALA A 338 -16.41 51.30 0.00
CA ALA A 338 -14.98 51.18 -0.31
C ALA A 338 -14.70 49.81 -0.96
N PRO A 339 -14.09 49.75 -2.17
CA PRO A 339 -13.79 48.48 -2.85
C PRO A 339 -12.74 47.62 -2.12
N CYS A 340 -12.16 48.10 -1.01
CA CYS A 340 -11.15 47.38 -0.24
C CYS A 340 -11.38 47.57 1.26
N TYR A 341 -11.75 46.51 1.96
CA TYR A 341 -11.57 46.41 3.41
C TYR A 341 -10.21 45.75 3.67
N CYS A 342 -9.42 46.33 4.57
CA CYS A 342 -8.11 45.83 4.96
C CYS A 342 -8.13 45.61 6.46
N VAL A 343 -8.09 44.34 6.88
CA VAL A 343 -8.10 43.95 8.29
C VAL A 343 -6.86 43.08 8.55
N PRO A 344 -5.84 43.59 9.26
CA PRO A 344 -4.68 42.77 9.62
C PRO A 344 -5.06 41.75 10.69
N PHE A 345 -4.32 40.64 10.74
CA PHE A 345 -4.51 39.62 11.78
C PHE A 345 -4.18 40.17 13.17
N THR A 346 -5.03 39.82 14.14
CA THR A 346 -4.76 40.08 15.56
C THR A 346 -3.90 38.97 16.16
N HIS A 347 -3.28 39.23 17.31
CA HIS A 347 -2.52 38.21 18.04
C HIS A 347 -3.36 36.97 18.40
N GLN A 348 -4.68 37.12 18.58
CA GLN A 348 -5.58 35.99 18.86
C GLN A 348 -5.76 35.11 17.61
N ASP A 349 -5.89 35.70 16.43
CA ASP A 349 -6.03 34.98 15.15
C ASP A 349 -4.80 34.13 14.87
N TYR A 350 -3.59 34.70 15.08
CA TYR A 350 -2.34 33.94 15.02
C TYR A 350 -2.32 32.79 16.04
N GLY A 351 -2.85 33.01 17.24
CA GLY A 351 -3.00 31.97 18.26
C GLY A 351 -3.90 30.81 17.80
N THR A 352 -5.04 31.11 17.18
CA THR A 352 -5.95 30.10 16.62
C THR A 352 -5.30 29.32 15.48
N LEU A 353 -4.61 30.00 14.56
CA LEU A 353 -3.85 29.34 13.49
C LEU A 353 -2.74 28.44 14.08
N LEU A 354 -2.02 28.93 15.10
CA LEU A 354 -0.96 28.19 15.77
C LEU A 354 -1.49 26.87 16.37
N ILE A 355 -2.54 26.97 17.18
CA ILE A 355 -3.17 25.81 17.81
C ILE A 355 -3.67 24.84 16.75
N SER A 356 -4.30 25.33 15.67
CA SER A 356 -4.86 24.47 14.62
C SER A 356 -3.80 23.58 13.95
N CYS A 357 -2.58 24.07 13.71
CA CYS A 357 -1.55 23.24 13.06
C CYS A 357 -1.03 22.11 13.95
N LEU A 358 -1.11 22.23 15.28
CA LEU A 358 -0.78 21.11 16.17
C LEU A 358 -1.64 19.87 15.87
N GLY A 359 -2.84 20.08 15.31
CA GLY A 359 -3.72 19.01 14.84
C GLY A 359 -3.07 18.11 13.78
N GLU A 360 -2.20 18.64 12.92
CA GLU A 360 -1.55 17.87 11.86
C GLU A 360 -0.72 16.69 12.40
N VAL A 361 -0.21 16.81 13.64
CA VAL A 361 0.58 15.78 14.32
C VAL A 361 -0.21 15.03 15.38
N ALA A 362 -1.15 15.68 16.06
CA ALA A 362 -1.84 15.13 17.22
C ALA A 362 -2.51 13.77 16.98
N LEU A 363 -3.07 13.55 15.78
CA LEU A 363 -3.75 12.30 15.42
C LEU A 363 -2.89 11.32 14.60
N ILE A 364 -1.58 11.53 14.46
CA ILE A 364 -0.70 10.58 13.76
C ILE A 364 -0.66 9.20 14.44
N PRO A 365 -0.50 9.07 15.78
CA PRO A 365 -0.52 7.75 16.43
C PRO A 365 -1.87 7.04 16.23
N LEU A 366 -2.97 7.80 16.28
CA LEU A 366 -4.31 7.29 15.98
C LEU A 366 -4.40 6.79 14.54
N ASN A 367 -3.79 7.51 13.59
CA ASN A 367 -3.71 7.09 12.18
C ASN A 367 -2.98 5.75 12.02
N ILE A 368 -1.83 5.58 12.68
CA ILE A 368 -1.06 4.33 12.64
C ILE A 368 -1.89 3.18 13.24
N GLY A 369 -2.57 3.42 14.36
CA GLY A 369 -3.51 2.47 14.96
C GLY A 369 -4.63 2.10 13.98
N LEU A 370 -5.29 3.09 13.39
CA LEU A 370 -6.39 2.90 12.43
C LEU A 370 -5.95 2.06 11.23
N LEU A 371 -4.78 2.35 10.65
CA LEU A 371 -4.21 1.61 9.52
C LEU A 371 -3.94 0.13 9.84
N SER A 372 -3.58 -0.18 11.10
CA SER A 372 -3.29 -1.54 11.54
C SER A 372 -4.56 -2.36 11.82
N VAL A 373 -5.62 -1.74 12.34
CA VAL A 373 -6.88 -2.40 12.75
C VAL A 373 -7.93 -2.43 11.63
N VAL A 374 -8.12 -1.33 10.90
CA VAL A 374 -9.22 -1.14 9.94
C VAL A 374 -8.79 -1.46 8.51
N GLY A 375 -7.49 -1.37 8.20
CA GLY A 375 -6.97 -1.51 6.84
C GLY A 375 -6.92 -0.17 6.10
N ARG A 376 -6.17 -0.09 4.99
CA ARG A 376 -5.80 1.19 4.37
C ARG A 376 -6.99 1.81 3.65
N LYS A 377 -7.71 1.00 2.85
CA LYS A 377 -8.85 1.46 2.05
C LYS A 377 -9.96 1.99 2.95
N HIS A 378 -10.35 1.22 3.97
CA HIS A 378 -11.41 1.62 4.90
C HIS A 378 -11.02 2.80 5.78
N SER A 379 -9.76 2.88 6.22
CA SER A 379 -9.26 4.06 6.97
C SER A 379 -9.38 5.34 6.15
N MET A 380 -9.02 5.29 4.86
CA MET A 380 -9.14 6.43 3.94
C MET A 380 -10.59 6.90 3.78
N VAL A 381 -11.55 5.97 3.68
CA VAL A 381 -12.99 6.29 3.64
C VAL A 381 -13.46 6.98 4.92
N VAL A 382 -13.12 6.42 6.09
CA VAL A 382 -13.52 6.96 7.39
C VAL A 382 -13.01 8.39 7.56
N VAL A 383 -11.70 8.60 7.32
CA VAL A 383 -11.06 9.91 7.43
C VAL A 383 -11.70 10.92 6.46
N GLN A 384 -12.09 10.48 5.26
CA GLN A 384 -12.65 11.38 4.27
C GLN A 384 -14.12 11.75 4.53
N VAL A 385 -14.93 10.82 5.06
CA VAL A 385 -16.28 11.14 5.56
C VAL A 385 -16.20 12.08 6.76
N LEU A 386 -15.26 11.85 7.69
CA LEU A 386 -15.02 12.75 8.82
C LEU A 386 -14.58 14.14 8.35
N SER A 387 -13.73 14.24 7.32
CA SER A 387 -13.31 15.53 6.74
C SER A 387 -14.52 16.31 6.23
N ALA A 388 -15.42 15.64 5.49
CA ALA A 388 -16.65 16.26 4.99
C ALA A 388 -17.56 16.76 6.13
N ALA A 389 -17.70 15.96 7.19
CA ALA A 389 -18.47 16.34 8.37
C ALA A 389 -17.88 17.59 9.06
N PHE A 390 -16.56 17.64 9.25
CA PHE A 390 -15.91 18.80 9.88
C PHE A 390 -15.96 20.06 9.02
N PHE A 391 -15.82 19.96 7.69
CA PHE A 391 -16.04 21.11 6.79
C PHE A 391 -17.44 21.71 6.95
N MET A 392 -18.47 20.86 7.09
CA MET A 392 -19.83 21.35 7.32
C MET A 392 -20.03 21.89 8.74
N LEU A 393 -19.42 21.23 9.75
CA LEU A 393 -19.55 21.59 11.16
C LEU A 393 -18.97 22.98 11.48
N ILE A 394 -18.01 23.46 10.68
CA ILE A 394 -17.48 24.84 10.78
C ILE A 394 -18.57 25.90 10.60
N ASN A 395 -19.65 25.61 9.86
CA ASN A 395 -20.77 26.56 9.69
C ASN A 395 -21.62 26.73 10.96
N VAL A 396 -21.48 25.84 11.96
CA VAL A 396 -22.27 25.91 13.18
C VAL A 396 -21.74 27.02 14.09
N CYS A 397 -22.64 27.89 14.55
CA CYS A 397 -22.28 28.99 15.43
C CYS A 397 -21.72 28.48 16.77
N THR A 398 -20.55 28.97 17.16
CA THR A 398 -19.77 28.44 18.29
C THR A 398 -18.92 29.54 18.94
N THR A 399 -18.29 29.26 20.07
CA THR A 399 -17.32 30.18 20.68
C THR A 399 -15.98 30.14 19.92
N MET A 400 -15.12 31.15 20.07
CA MET A 400 -13.77 31.14 19.47
C MET A 400 -12.95 29.90 19.85
N PHE A 401 -13.10 29.43 21.09
CA PHE A 401 -12.50 28.18 21.54
C PHE A 401 -13.06 26.98 20.77
N GLY A 402 -14.39 26.88 20.65
CA GLY A 402 -15.03 25.81 19.88
C GLY A 402 -14.63 25.83 18.40
N PHE A 403 -14.55 27.01 17.78
CA PHE A 403 -14.05 27.17 16.42
C PHE A 403 -12.59 26.70 16.27
N THR A 404 -11.72 27.08 17.20
CA THR A 404 -10.31 26.64 17.21
C THR A 404 -10.20 25.12 17.32
N VAL A 405 -11.03 24.48 18.17
CA VAL A 405 -11.11 23.01 18.29
C VAL A 405 -11.60 22.38 16.99
N LEU A 406 -12.62 22.95 16.33
CA LEU A 406 -13.11 22.44 15.04
C LEU A 406 -12.04 22.53 13.95
N LEU A 407 -11.30 23.65 13.85
CA LEU A 407 -10.19 23.79 12.92
C LEU A 407 -9.07 22.80 13.22
N PHE A 408 -8.70 22.63 14.49
CA PHE A 408 -7.71 21.65 14.92
C PHE A 408 -8.10 20.24 14.45
N LEU A 409 -9.36 19.83 14.69
CA LEU A 409 -9.86 18.52 14.27
C LEU A 409 -9.92 18.39 12.74
N LEU A 410 -10.40 19.41 12.03
CA LEU A 410 -10.43 19.41 10.57
C LEU A 410 -9.02 19.21 9.99
N ARG A 411 -8.05 20.03 10.43
CA ARG A 411 -6.65 19.93 9.95
C ARG A 411 -6.05 18.57 10.27
N SER A 412 -6.35 18.02 11.45
CA SER A 412 -5.89 16.67 11.84
C SER A 412 -6.38 15.61 10.85
N VAL A 413 -7.69 15.57 10.59
CA VAL A 413 -8.30 14.56 9.74
C VAL A 413 -7.84 14.72 8.29
N VAL A 414 -7.75 15.95 7.78
CA VAL A 414 -7.27 16.19 6.41
C VAL A 414 -5.78 15.84 6.25
N ALA A 415 -4.93 16.11 7.25
CA ALA A 415 -3.54 15.67 7.25
C ALA A 415 -3.41 14.13 7.30
N MET A 416 -4.27 13.44 8.06
CA MET A 416 -4.32 11.97 8.06
C MET A 416 -4.62 11.41 6.67
N ASN A 417 -5.54 12.04 5.92
CA ASN A 417 -5.89 11.61 4.57
C ASN A 417 -4.65 11.60 3.66
N PHE A 418 -3.86 12.68 3.68
CA PHE A 418 -2.60 12.74 2.93
C PHE A 418 -1.66 11.58 3.30
N ASN A 419 -1.43 11.34 4.58
CA ASN A 419 -0.54 10.26 5.04
C ASN A 419 -1.01 8.88 4.55
N ILE A 420 -2.31 8.58 4.61
CA ILE A 420 -2.87 7.28 4.18
C ILE A 420 -2.72 7.11 2.66
N VAL A 421 -3.03 8.15 1.88
CA VAL A 421 -2.97 8.13 0.42
C VAL A 421 -1.54 7.88 -0.08
N TYR A 422 -0.52 8.49 0.55
CA TYR A 422 0.89 8.24 0.24
C TYR A 422 1.25 6.76 0.44
N ILE A 423 0.88 6.17 1.58
CA ILE A 423 1.18 4.77 1.91
C ILE A 423 0.47 3.83 0.94
N TYR A 424 -0.83 4.03 0.74
CA TYR A 424 -1.64 3.17 -0.14
C TYR A 424 -1.12 3.19 -1.58
N THR A 425 -0.76 4.37 -2.11
CA THR A 425 -0.22 4.50 -3.48
C THR A 425 1.10 3.75 -3.64
N ALA A 426 1.98 3.80 -2.63
CA ALA A 426 3.25 3.07 -2.64
C ALA A 426 3.04 1.54 -2.56
N GLU A 427 2.02 1.07 -1.83
CA GLU A 427 1.70 -0.36 -1.67
C GLU A 427 0.97 -0.95 -2.90
N VAL A 428 0.15 -0.17 -3.60
CA VAL A 428 -0.67 -0.64 -4.73
C VAL A 428 0.13 -0.86 -6.01
N TYR A 429 1.07 0.04 -6.32
CA TYR A 429 1.86 -0.08 -7.55
C TYR A 429 3.08 -1.01 -7.36
N PRO A 430 3.35 -1.91 -8.34
CA PRO A 430 4.53 -2.75 -8.29
C PRO A 430 5.80 -1.91 -8.48
N THR A 431 6.94 -2.43 -8.00
CA THR A 431 8.22 -1.71 -7.92
C THR A 431 8.63 -1.04 -9.23
N ALA A 432 8.42 -1.71 -10.37
CA ALA A 432 8.79 -1.21 -11.70
C ALA A 432 8.03 0.07 -12.15
N VAL A 433 6.77 0.26 -11.72
CA VAL A 433 5.96 1.44 -12.08
C VAL A 433 5.61 2.34 -10.90
N ARG A 434 5.99 1.96 -9.68
CA ARG A 434 5.65 2.69 -8.44
C ARG A 434 6.06 4.15 -8.47
N SER A 435 7.30 4.43 -8.87
CA SER A 435 7.82 5.80 -8.91
C SER A 435 7.01 6.68 -9.87
N ILE A 436 6.62 6.13 -11.02
CA ILE A 436 5.84 6.81 -12.04
C ILE A 436 4.39 7.01 -11.57
N GLY A 437 3.79 5.96 -11.00
CA GLY A 437 2.44 6.02 -10.43
C GLY A 437 2.33 7.09 -9.34
N LEU A 438 3.29 7.13 -8.41
CA LEU A 438 3.35 8.16 -7.36
C LEU A 438 3.55 9.56 -7.96
N GLY A 439 4.45 9.73 -8.95
CA GLY A 439 4.71 11.02 -9.61
C GLY A 439 3.51 11.58 -10.40
N VAL A 440 2.75 10.72 -11.07
CA VAL A 440 1.51 11.15 -11.77
C VAL A 440 0.44 11.52 -10.74
N CYS A 441 0.26 10.71 -9.70
CA CYS A 441 -0.70 11.00 -8.63
C CYS A 441 -0.40 12.32 -7.91
N THR A 442 0.87 12.59 -7.59
CA THR A 442 1.27 13.87 -6.98
C THR A 442 1.06 15.06 -7.92
N SER A 443 1.15 14.87 -9.24
CA SER A 443 0.83 15.93 -10.20
C SER A 443 -0.66 16.30 -10.16
N PHE A 444 -1.56 15.31 -10.08
CA PHE A 444 -3.00 15.56 -9.89
C PHE A 444 -3.33 16.23 -8.55
N SER A 445 -2.54 15.96 -7.50
CA SER A 445 -2.67 16.66 -6.23
C SER A 445 -2.43 18.16 -6.40
N ARG A 446 -1.45 18.58 -7.21
CA ARG A 446 -1.17 20.00 -7.47
C ARG A 446 -2.34 20.73 -8.13
N ILE A 447 -3.11 20.07 -8.99
CA ILE A 447 -4.34 20.63 -9.55
C ILE A 447 -5.36 20.95 -8.43
N GLY A 448 -5.47 20.07 -7.43
CA GLY A 448 -6.30 20.32 -6.24
C GLY A 448 -5.81 21.55 -5.44
N GLY A 449 -4.49 21.68 -5.27
CA GLY A 449 -3.88 22.87 -4.66
C GLY A 449 -4.07 24.16 -5.47
N MET A 450 -4.18 24.09 -6.79
CA MET A 450 -4.46 25.23 -7.66
C MET A 450 -5.91 25.74 -7.57
N ILE A 451 -6.87 24.84 -7.40
CA ILE A 451 -8.30 25.16 -7.35
C ILE A 451 -8.72 25.61 -5.94
N ALA A 452 -8.11 25.05 -4.89
CA ALA A 452 -8.46 25.35 -3.51
C ALA A 452 -8.44 26.86 -3.15
N PRO A 453 -7.44 27.67 -3.55
CA PRO A 453 -7.41 29.11 -3.28
C PRO A 453 -8.61 29.87 -3.87
N PHE A 454 -9.03 29.54 -5.09
CA PHE A 454 -10.18 30.20 -5.70
C PHE A 454 -11.47 29.92 -4.92
N ILE A 455 -11.66 28.69 -4.46
CA ILE A 455 -12.82 28.34 -3.63
C ILE A 455 -12.70 28.97 -2.24
N ALA A 456 -11.53 28.88 -1.60
CA ALA A 456 -11.33 29.34 -0.23
C ALA A 456 -11.31 30.88 -0.10
N GLN A 457 -10.77 31.62 -1.08
CA GLN A 457 -10.54 33.06 -0.96
C GLN A 457 -11.61 33.88 -1.71
N VAL A 458 -12.10 33.40 -2.86
CA VAL A 458 -13.11 34.11 -3.68
C VAL A 458 -14.52 33.71 -3.34
N LEU A 459 -14.82 32.41 -3.24
CA LEU A 459 -16.20 31.98 -2.99
C LEU A 459 -16.65 32.28 -1.55
N MET A 460 -15.70 32.37 -0.63
CA MET A 460 -15.93 32.61 0.78
C MET A 460 -16.46 34.01 1.08
N SER A 461 -16.10 35.03 0.28
CA SER A 461 -16.70 36.37 0.40
C SER A 461 -18.16 36.43 -0.06
N ALA A 462 -18.59 35.54 -0.96
CA ALA A 462 -19.99 35.46 -1.36
C ALA A 462 -20.83 34.77 -0.29
N SER A 463 -20.43 33.56 0.14
CA SER A 463 -20.98 32.93 1.34
C SER A 463 -20.10 31.77 1.83
N VAL A 464 -19.99 31.65 3.16
CA VAL A 464 -19.21 30.59 3.80
C VAL A 464 -19.72 29.19 3.43
N LEU A 465 -21.05 29.00 3.42
CA LEU A 465 -21.65 27.72 3.06
C LEU A 465 -21.33 27.31 1.62
N LEU A 466 -21.40 28.25 0.67
CA LEU A 466 -21.11 27.97 -0.74
C LEU A 466 -19.62 27.65 -0.97
N ALA A 467 -18.73 28.19 -0.13
CA ALA A 467 -17.30 27.88 -0.17
C ALA A 467 -16.95 26.53 0.48
N LEU A 468 -17.58 26.17 1.59
CA LEU A 468 -17.29 24.92 2.32
C LEU A 468 -17.96 23.68 1.71
N LEU A 469 -19.11 23.84 1.07
CA LEU A 469 -19.86 22.75 0.45
C LEU A 469 -19.05 22.00 -0.64
N PRO A 470 -18.32 22.65 -1.58
CA PRO A 470 -17.46 21.97 -2.53
C PRO A 470 -16.40 21.07 -1.89
N PHE A 471 -15.78 21.50 -0.77
CA PHE A 471 -14.81 20.68 -0.05
C PHE A 471 -15.46 19.44 0.55
N ALA A 472 -16.65 19.60 1.17
CA ALA A 472 -17.39 18.49 1.76
C ALA A 472 -17.89 17.49 0.70
N VAL A 473 -18.46 17.97 -0.40
CA VAL A 473 -18.96 17.14 -1.51
C VAL A 473 -17.80 16.38 -2.19
N ALA A 474 -16.68 17.06 -2.45
CA ALA A 474 -15.50 16.41 -3.03
C ALA A 474 -14.99 15.27 -2.13
N CYS A 475 -14.97 15.47 -0.81
CA CYS A 475 -14.63 14.43 0.16
C CYS A 475 -15.63 13.26 0.11
N LEU A 476 -16.94 13.50 0.17
CA LEU A 476 -17.94 12.41 0.11
C LEU A 476 -17.86 11.60 -1.19
N LEU A 477 -17.71 12.28 -2.33
CA LEU A 477 -17.50 11.60 -3.61
C LEU A 477 -16.23 10.76 -3.59
N CYS A 478 -15.16 11.26 -3.00
CA CYS A 478 -13.90 10.53 -2.90
C CYS A 478 -13.97 9.35 -1.92
N ALA A 479 -14.79 9.41 -0.88
CA ALA A 479 -15.10 8.27 -0.03
C ALA A 479 -15.77 7.14 -0.84
N VAL A 480 -16.71 7.49 -1.74
CA VAL A 480 -17.34 6.53 -2.66
C VAL A 480 -16.31 5.98 -3.66
N CYS A 481 -15.49 6.83 -4.28
CA CYS A 481 -14.40 6.41 -5.18
C CYS A 481 -13.42 5.45 -4.49
N THR A 482 -13.08 5.73 -3.24
CA THR A 482 -12.19 4.89 -2.45
C THR A 482 -12.82 3.52 -2.17
N MET A 483 -14.12 3.46 -1.88
CA MET A 483 -14.84 2.20 -1.73
C MET A 483 -14.83 1.36 -3.02
N LEU A 484 -14.80 2.01 -4.18
CA LEU A 484 -14.68 1.37 -5.50
C LEU A 484 -13.26 0.89 -5.85
N LEU A 485 -12.25 1.18 -5.02
CA LEU A 485 -10.89 0.67 -5.25
C LEU A 485 -10.88 -0.87 -5.15
N PRO A 486 -10.28 -1.57 -6.12
CA PRO A 486 -10.36 -3.03 -6.20
C PRO A 486 -9.50 -3.76 -5.15
N ILE A 487 -8.50 -3.09 -4.56
CA ILE A 487 -7.45 -3.75 -3.77
C ILE A 487 -7.40 -3.16 -2.35
N GLU A 488 -7.43 -4.02 -1.34
CA GLU A 488 -7.02 -3.69 0.03
C GLU A 488 -5.58 -4.18 0.23
N THR A 489 -4.71 -3.29 0.75
CA THR A 489 -3.27 -3.54 0.87
C THR A 489 -2.86 -4.07 2.24
N ARG A 490 -3.76 -4.08 3.23
CA ARG A 490 -3.49 -4.62 4.57
C ARG A 490 -2.92 -6.05 4.52
N GLY A 491 -1.75 -6.24 5.13
CA GLY A 491 -1.13 -7.55 5.30
C GLY A 491 -0.56 -8.18 4.03
N ARG A 492 -0.60 -7.47 2.88
CA ARG A 492 0.02 -7.95 1.64
C ARG A 492 1.50 -7.59 1.64
N ALA A 493 2.37 -8.59 1.71
CA ALA A 493 3.77 -8.42 1.33
C ALA A 493 3.84 -8.03 -0.16
N LEU A 494 4.81 -7.18 -0.50
CA LEU A 494 5.04 -6.68 -1.87
C LEU A 494 4.88 -7.78 -2.92
N LEU A 495 4.18 -7.45 -4.00
CA LEU A 495 3.64 -8.28 -5.11
C LEU A 495 4.54 -9.41 -5.67
N VAL A 496 5.84 -9.43 -5.34
CA VAL A 496 6.78 -10.52 -5.62
C VAL A 496 6.28 -11.87 -5.07
N LYS A 497 5.64 -11.87 -3.88
CA LYS A 497 5.05 -13.09 -3.31
C LYS A 497 3.89 -13.63 -4.16
N TYR A 498 3.09 -12.76 -4.77
CA TYR A 498 1.91 -13.17 -5.54
C TYR A 498 2.27 -13.78 -6.89
N LEU A 499 3.26 -13.22 -7.60
CA LEU A 499 3.70 -13.80 -8.87
C LEU A 499 4.34 -15.18 -8.64
N CYS A 500 5.16 -15.31 -7.59
CA CYS A 500 5.78 -16.57 -7.20
C CYS A 500 4.76 -17.59 -6.68
N LEU A 501 3.73 -17.15 -5.94
CA LEU A 501 2.65 -18.04 -5.50
C LEU A 501 1.78 -18.48 -6.69
N LEU A 502 1.52 -17.62 -7.68
CA LEU A 502 0.74 -17.98 -8.87
C LEU A 502 1.49 -18.97 -9.76
N THR A 503 2.79 -18.76 -9.98
CA THR A 503 3.62 -19.71 -10.74
C THR A 503 3.81 -21.02 -9.99
N CYS A 504 4.08 -20.99 -8.68
CA CYS A 504 4.12 -22.22 -7.87
C CYS A 504 2.76 -22.93 -7.88
N LEU A 505 1.64 -22.23 -7.69
CA LEU A 505 0.31 -22.86 -7.69
C LEU A 505 0.00 -23.48 -9.05
N TYR A 506 0.36 -22.81 -10.16
CA TYR A 506 0.14 -23.32 -11.51
C TYR A 506 0.97 -24.57 -11.81
N VAL A 507 2.26 -24.57 -11.45
CA VAL A 507 3.16 -25.73 -11.64
C VAL A 507 2.77 -26.90 -10.73
N CYS A 508 2.44 -26.62 -9.46
CA CYS A 508 1.98 -27.64 -8.50
C CYS A 508 0.62 -28.22 -8.93
N LEU A 509 -0.30 -27.41 -9.44
CA LEU A 509 -1.61 -27.86 -9.92
C LEU A 509 -1.45 -28.71 -11.19
N TYR A 510 -0.57 -28.32 -12.12
CA TYR A 510 -0.28 -29.10 -13.32
C TYR A 510 0.38 -30.45 -13.00
N ALA A 511 1.39 -30.45 -12.12
CA ALA A 511 2.05 -31.67 -11.65
C ALA A 511 1.06 -32.59 -10.91
N TYR A 512 0.25 -32.06 -9.99
CA TYR A 512 -0.76 -32.82 -9.26
C TYR A 512 -1.83 -33.38 -10.20
N LEU A 513 -2.32 -32.60 -11.17
CA LEU A 513 -3.31 -33.05 -12.15
C LEU A 513 -2.73 -34.15 -13.06
N SER A 514 -1.45 -34.04 -13.46
CA SER A 514 -0.78 -35.06 -14.28
C SER A 514 -0.57 -36.39 -13.54
N VAL A 515 -0.22 -36.36 -12.25
CA VAL A 515 -0.01 -37.56 -11.42
C VAL A 515 -1.35 -38.18 -11.02
N SER A 516 -2.35 -37.37 -10.68
CA SER A 516 -3.68 -37.87 -10.32
C SER A 516 -4.41 -38.52 -11.50
N LEU A 517 -4.26 -38.00 -12.71
CA LEU A 517 -4.86 -38.57 -13.92
C LEU A 517 -4.13 -39.82 -14.42
N SER A 518 -2.81 -39.91 -14.24
CA SER A 518 -2.00 -41.04 -14.73
C SER A 518 -1.90 -42.22 -13.75
N VAL A 519 -1.95 -41.97 -12.43
CA VAL A 519 -1.75 -43.01 -11.41
C VAL A 519 -3.05 -43.37 -10.69
N CYS A 520 -3.88 -42.38 -10.32
CA CYS A 520 -5.06 -42.64 -9.49
C CYS A 520 -6.20 -43.23 -10.32
N MET A 521 -6.45 -42.73 -11.53
CA MET A 521 -7.54 -43.21 -12.40
C MET A 521 -7.42 -44.70 -12.80
N PRO A 522 -6.24 -45.23 -13.20
CA PRO A 522 -6.13 -46.65 -13.54
C PRO A 522 -6.20 -47.57 -12.32
N THR A 523 -5.68 -47.13 -11.17
CA THR A 523 -5.66 -47.94 -9.93
C THR A 523 -7.03 -48.01 -9.25
N CYS A 524 -7.82 -46.94 -9.27
CA CYS A 524 -9.20 -47.02 -8.80
C CYS A 524 -10.10 -47.81 -9.77
N MET A 525 -9.93 -47.69 -11.09
CA MET A 525 -10.67 -48.52 -12.04
C MET A 525 -10.30 -50.00 -11.99
N SER A 526 -9.06 -50.37 -11.66
CA SER A 526 -8.64 -51.77 -11.56
C SER A 526 -9.02 -52.45 -10.24
N VAL A 527 -9.23 -51.68 -9.16
CA VAL A 527 -9.61 -52.20 -7.82
C VAL A 527 -11.12 -52.16 -7.60
N CYS A 528 -11.82 -51.10 -8.05
CA CYS A 528 -13.25 -50.95 -7.83
C CYS A 528 -14.09 -51.81 -8.78
N LEU A 529 -13.67 -51.98 -10.04
CA LEU A 529 -14.44 -52.68 -11.06
C LEU A 529 -14.61 -54.20 -10.77
N PRO A 530 -13.60 -54.93 -10.28
CA PRO A 530 -13.76 -56.35 -9.92
C PRO A 530 -14.51 -56.55 -8.60
N ALA A 531 -14.43 -55.58 -7.68
CA ALA A 531 -15.09 -55.66 -6.37
C ALA A 531 -16.60 -55.38 -6.43
N CYS A 532 -17.04 -54.57 -7.39
CA CYS A 532 -18.46 -54.19 -7.55
C CYS A 532 -19.22 -55.06 -8.57
N LEU A 533 -18.53 -55.79 -9.46
CA LEU A 533 -19.18 -56.62 -10.48
C LEU A 533 -20.06 -57.77 -9.92
N PRO A 534 -19.75 -58.42 -8.78
CA PRO A 534 -20.57 -59.51 -8.27
C PRO A 534 -21.84 -59.04 -7.55
N SER A 535 -21.91 -57.79 -7.10
CA SER A 535 -23.03 -57.23 -6.31
C SER A 535 -23.98 -56.34 -7.12
N CYS A 536 -23.60 -55.94 -8.34
CA CYS A 536 -24.43 -55.10 -9.21
C CYS A 536 -25.39 -55.86 -10.15
N LEU A 537 -25.44 -57.19 -10.09
CA LEU A 537 -26.37 -58.00 -10.91
C LEU A 537 -27.82 -58.00 -10.39
N LEU A 538 -28.17 -57.17 -9.39
CA LEU A 538 -29.53 -57.12 -8.86
C LEU A 538 -30.20 -55.75 -8.72
N VAL A 539 -29.56 -54.60 -9.01
CA VAL A 539 -30.28 -53.31 -9.02
C VAL A 539 -29.67 -52.33 -10.04
N SER A 540 -30.45 -51.98 -11.07
CA SER A 540 -30.10 -51.13 -12.22
C SER A 540 -30.04 -49.61 -11.94
N VAL A 541 -29.74 -49.17 -10.71
CA VAL A 541 -29.96 -47.77 -10.30
C VAL A 541 -28.68 -47.00 -9.94
N CYS A 542 -27.53 -47.64 -9.79
CA CYS A 542 -26.33 -46.98 -9.26
C CYS A 542 -25.45 -46.28 -10.31
N LEU A 543 -25.36 -46.78 -11.54
CA LEU A 543 -24.46 -46.22 -12.57
C LEU A 543 -24.77 -44.76 -13.01
N PRO A 544 -26.04 -44.31 -13.16
CA PRO A 544 -26.32 -42.93 -13.58
C PRO A 544 -26.18 -41.90 -12.44
N VAL A 545 -26.26 -42.32 -11.17
CA VAL A 545 -26.07 -41.44 -10.01
C VAL A 545 -24.59 -41.10 -9.83
N CYS A 546 -23.68 -42.05 -10.08
CA CYS A 546 -22.24 -41.78 -10.05
C CYS A 546 -21.87 -40.75 -11.13
N LEU A 547 -22.32 -40.95 -12.37
CA LEU A 547 -21.93 -40.07 -13.48
C LEU A 547 -22.50 -38.64 -13.35
N SER A 548 -23.69 -38.48 -12.77
CA SER A 548 -24.36 -37.19 -12.61
C SER A 548 -23.84 -36.34 -11.45
N VAL A 549 -23.23 -36.96 -10.42
CA VAL A 549 -22.66 -36.25 -9.27
C VAL A 549 -21.17 -35.94 -9.49
N CYS A 550 -20.42 -36.82 -10.14
CA CYS A 550 -18.97 -36.65 -10.30
C CYS A 550 -18.58 -35.59 -11.35
N LEU A 551 -19.37 -35.46 -12.42
CA LEU A 551 -19.01 -34.62 -13.58
C LEU A 551 -19.17 -33.10 -13.32
N PRO A 552 -20.21 -32.61 -12.63
CA PRO A 552 -20.35 -31.18 -12.35
C PRO A 552 -19.40 -30.70 -11.24
N ALA A 553 -19.07 -31.56 -10.28
CA ALA A 553 -18.15 -31.26 -9.19
C ALA A 553 -16.69 -31.09 -9.66
N TYR A 554 -16.33 -31.69 -10.80
CA TYR A 554 -14.99 -31.57 -11.40
C TYR A 554 -14.77 -30.28 -12.19
N LEU A 555 -15.82 -29.53 -12.55
CA LEU A 555 -15.70 -28.35 -13.42
C LEU A 555 -15.50 -27.01 -12.65
N TYR A 556 -15.66 -27.00 -11.33
CA TYR A 556 -15.49 -25.80 -10.48
C TYR A 556 -14.40 -26.03 -9.43
N VAL A 557 -13.15 -25.93 -9.85
CA VAL A 557 -11.97 -26.23 -9.03
C VAL A 557 -11.43 -24.96 -8.40
N GLY A 558 -11.62 -24.83 -7.07
CA GLY A 558 -11.07 -23.73 -6.27
C GLY A 558 -11.52 -23.73 -4.80
N LEU A 559 -12.62 -24.41 -4.47
CA LEU A 559 -13.16 -24.54 -3.09
C LEU A 559 -13.09 -25.96 -2.52
N CYS A 560 -12.33 -26.85 -3.14
CA CYS A 560 -12.46 -28.31 -3.01
C CYS A 560 -11.51 -28.99 -2.00
N LEU A 561 -10.92 -28.28 -1.03
CA LEU A 561 -10.24 -28.95 0.10
C LEU A 561 -11.00 -28.81 1.41
N SER A 562 -11.58 -27.63 1.68
CA SER A 562 -12.42 -27.42 2.86
C SER A 562 -13.81 -28.03 2.72
N ALA A 563 -14.44 -27.90 1.55
CA ALA A 563 -15.76 -28.49 1.29
C ALA A 563 -15.73 -30.02 1.26
N CYS A 564 -14.63 -30.63 0.78
CA CYS A 564 -14.46 -32.08 0.75
C CYS A 564 -14.23 -32.65 2.16
N LEU A 565 -13.49 -31.97 3.02
CA LEU A 565 -13.37 -32.39 4.42
C LEU A 565 -14.68 -32.18 5.21
N SER A 566 -15.43 -31.12 4.92
CA SER A 566 -16.63 -30.77 5.69
C SER A 566 -17.90 -31.50 5.23
N LEU A 567 -18.00 -31.94 3.98
CA LEU A 567 -19.14 -32.73 3.50
C LEU A 567 -18.87 -34.24 3.49
N CYS A 568 -17.65 -34.70 3.17
CA CYS A 568 -17.38 -36.12 3.06
C CYS A 568 -17.16 -36.78 4.43
N LEU A 569 -16.51 -36.10 5.38
CA LEU A 569 -16.25 -36.67 6.70
C LEU A 569 -17.54 -36.96 7.50
N PRO A 570 -18.56 -36.07 7.56
CA PRO A 570 -19.80 -36.38 8.27
C PRO A 570 -20.79 -37.22 7.46
N ALA A 571 -20.61 -37.42 6.15
CA ALA A 571 -21.46 -38.30 5.34
C ALA A 571 -20.92 -39.75 5.29
N CYS A 572 -19.59 -39.92 5.20
CA CYS A 572 -18.96 -41.22 5.07
C CYS A 572 -18.72 -41.88 6.44
N LEU A 573 -18.24 -41.13 7.43
CA LEU A 573 -17.91 -41.66 8.76
C LEU A 573 -19.10 -42.33 9.47
N PRO A 574 -20.36 -41.81 9.43
CA PRO A 574 -21.48 -42.51 10.05
C PRO A 574 -21.98 -43.69 9.23
N VAL A 575 -21.77 -43.76 7.91
CA VAL A 575 -22.10 -44.95 7.10
C VAL A 575 -21.07 -46.06 7.36
N CYS A 576 -19.80 -45.70 7.50
CA CYS A 576 -18.74 -46.62 7.94
C CYS A 576 -18.98 -47.10 9.38
N LEU A 577 -19.33 -46.20 10.32
CA LEU A 577 -19.68 -46.59 11.68
C LEU A 577 -20.99 -47.39 11.73
N SER A 578 -22.01 -47.06 10.93
CA SER A 578 -23.30 -47.75 10.94
C SER A 578 -23.27 -49.13 10.30
N PHE A 579 -22.27 -49.43 9.46
CA PHE A 579 -22.05 -50.78 8.93
C PHE A 579 -21.01 -51.59 9.74
N CYS A 580 -19.99 -50.95 10.28
CA CYS A 580 -18.92 -51.64 11.01
C CYS A 580 -19.23 -51.82 12.50
N LEU A 581 -19.87 -50.85 13.16
CA LEU A 581 -20.17 -50.91 14.60
C LEU A 581 -21.25 -51.96 14.96
N PRO A 582 -22.29 -52.24 14.13
CA PRO A 582 -23.20 -53.36 14.40
C PRO A 582 -22.55 -54.72 14.12
N ALA A 583 -21.48 -54.81 13.32
CA ALA A 583 -20.73 -56.05 13.13
C ALA A 583 -19.80 -56.38 14.32
N PHE A 584 -19.37 -55.36 15.07
CA PHE A 584 -18.62 -55.54 16.32
C PHE A 584 -19.54 -55.69 17.55
N LEU A 585 -20.69 -55.00 17.60
CA LEU A 585 -21.70 -55.20 18.66
C LEU A 585 -22.60 -56.44 18.45
N SER A 586 -22.67 -57.00 17.23
CA SER A 586 -23.41 -58.25 16.98
C SER A 586 -22.74 -59.46 17.62
N VAL A 587 -21.45 -59.46 17.95
CA VAL A 587 -20.85 -60.56 18.75
C VAL A 587 -21.57 -60.68 20.11
N GLY A 588 -22.03 -59.57 20.69
CA GLY A 588 -22.84 -59.56 21.92
C GLY A 588 -24.29 -59.97 21.70
N LEU A 589 -24.95 -59.52 20.62
CA LEU A 589 -26.33 -59.92 20.33
C LEU A 589 -26.44 -61.38 19.87
N CYS A 590 -25.49 -61.89 19.09
CA CYS A 590 -25.37 -63.30 18.73
C CYS A 590 -25.17 -64.17 19.97
N LEU A 591 -24.26 -63.79 20.88
CA LEU A 591 -24.02 -64.55 22.12
C LEU A 591 -25.27 -64.55 23.02
N SER A 592 -26.02 -63.44 23.09
CA SER A 592 -27.26 -63.35 23.86
C SER A 592 -28.45 -64.09 23.24
N ALA A 593 -28.54 -64.16 21.90
CA ALA A 593 -29.54 -64.91 21.15
C ALA A 593 -29.24 -66.43 21.14
N CYS A 594 -27.96 -66.82 21.08
CA CYS A 594 -27.52 -68.20 21.26
C CYS A 594 -27.74 -68.68 22.70
N LEU A 595 -27.47 -67.84 23.72
CA LEU A 595 -27.75 -68.16 25.13
C LEU A 595 -29.24 -68.20 25.46
N SER A 596 -30.11 -67.50 24.71
CA SER A 596 -31.57 -67.55 24.89
C SER A 596 -32.25 -68.69 24.11
N LEU A 597 -31.72 -69.09 22.95
CA LEU A 597 -32.17 -70.30 22.22
C LEU A 597 -31.61 -71.62 22.78
N CYS A 598 -30.43 -71.64 23.41
CA CYS A 598 -29.83 -72.85 23.99
C CYS A 598 -30.26 -73.12 25.45
N ARG A 599 -30.90 -72.16 26.13
CA ARG A 599 -31.38 -72.30 27.51
C ARG A 599 -32.41 -73.45 27.73
N PRO A 600 -33.29 -73.81 26.77
CA PRO A 600 -34.21 -74.94 26.93
C PRO A 600 -33.62 -76.29 26.48
N ALA A 601 -32.53 -76.32 25.71
CA ALA A 601 -31.97 -77.56 25.14
C ALA A 601 -30.80 -78.15 25.94
N CYS A 602 -30.08 -77.35 26.74
CA CYS A 602 -28.88 -77.80 27.47
C CYS A 602 -29.10 -78.05 28.98
N LEU A 603 -30.32 -77.88 29.50
CA LEU A 603 -30.61 -78.01 30.93
C LEU A 603 -30.54 -79.43 31.52
N PRO A 604 -30.60 -80.57 30.76
CA PRO A 604 -30.43 -81.87 31.37
C PRO A 604 -29.01 -82.46 31.29
N VAL A 605 -28.02 -81.85 30.61
CA VAL A 605 -26.74 -82.55 30.30
C VAL A 605 -25.44 -81.80 30.65
N CYS A 606 -25.43 -80.48 30.92
CA CYS A 606 -24.17 -79.77 31.18
C CYS A 606 -24.13 -79.12 32.58
N ARG A 607 -23.20 -79.57 33.43
CA ARG A 607 -23.00 -79.11 34.81
C ARG A 607 -21.94 -78.00 34.96
N SER A 608 -21.50 -77.32 33.89
CA SER A 608 -20.61 -76.14 33.97
C SER A 608 -20.64 -75.23 32.72
N LEU A 609 -20.46 -73.91 32.92
CA LEU A 609 -20.57 -72.81 31.95
C LEU A 609 -19.39 -72.70 30.95
N SER A 610 -18.26 -73.37 31.21
CA SER A 610 -17.03 -73.24 30.41
C SER A 610 -17.06 -74.02 29.09
N VAL A 611 -17.82 -75.11 29.01
CA VAL A 611 -17.92 -75.96 27.80
C VAL A 611 -18.83 -75.32 26.74
N CYS A 612 -19.82 -74.53 27.15
CA CYS A 612 -20.72 -73.81 26.23
C CYS A 612 -20.01 -72.65 25.50
N LEU A 613 -19.02 -72.04 26.16
CA LEU A 613 -18.26 -70.90 25.64
C LEU A 613 -17.18 -71.33 24.62
N SER A 614 -16.64 -72.56 24.74
CA SER A 614 -15.59 -73.05 23.83
C SER A 614 -16.11 -73.53 22.47
N VAL A 615 -17.32 -74.10 22.43
CA VAL A 615 -17.97 -74.55 21.19
C VAL A 615 -18.50 -73.37 20.36
N SER A 616 -19.00 -72.32 21.02
CA SER A 616 -19.47 -71.10 20.36
C SER A 616 -18.33 -70.23 19.79
N LEU A 617 -17.16 -70.18 20.45
CA LEU A 617 -15.99 -69.46 19.93
C LEU A 617 -15.30 -70.17 18.74
N SER A 618 -15.28 -71.50 18.72
CA SER A 618 -14.51 -72.28 17.73
C SER A 618 -15.21 -72.45 16.37
N ALA A 619 -16.55 -72.43 16.33
CA ALA A 619 -17.31 -72.60 15.07
C ALA A 619 -17.72 -71.28 14.40
N CYS A 620 -17.98 -70.22 15.19
CA CYS A 620 -18.59 -68.98 14.68
C CYS A 620 -17.54 -67.93 14.28
N LEU A 621 -16.38 -67.89 14.93
CA LEU A 621 -15.35 -66.87 14.69
C LEU A 621 -14.60 -67.02 13.33
N PRO A 622 -14.28 -68.24 12.83
CA PRO A 622 -13.55 -68.40 11.58
C PRO A 622 -14.39 -68.06 10.33
N THR A 623 -15.69 -68.34 10.37
CA THR A 623 -16.64 -68.08 9.26
C THR A 623 -16.98 -66.60 9.14
N CYS A 624 -16.99 -65.85 10.24
CA CYS A 624 -17.11 -64.39 10.21
C CYS A 624 -15.83 -63.71 9.71
N MET A 625 -14.65 -64.21 10.09
CA MET A 625 -13.37 -63.63 9.66
C MET A 625 -13.05 -63.92 8.17
N SER A 626 -13.50 -65.04 7.60
CA SER A 626 -13.23 -65.39 6.19
C SER A 626 -14.05 -64.59 5.17
N VAL A 627 -15.21 -64.05 5.56
CA VAL A 627 -16.12 -63.31 4.66
C VAL A 627 -15.86 -61.80 4.68
N PHE A 628 -15.56 -61.23 5.85
CA PHE A 628 -15.44 -59.76 6.00
C PHE A 628 -14.01 -59.23 5.76
N LEU A 629 -12.98 -60.04 5.95
CA LEU A 629 -11.58 -59.61 5.78
C LEU A 629 -11.17 -59.35 4.31
N PRO A 630 -11.60 -60.13 3.29
CA PRO A 630 -11.23 -59.87 1.90
C PRO A 630 -11.91 -58.63 1.28
N ALA A 631 -13.09 -58.24 1.80
CA ALA A 631 -13.86 -57.10 1.28
C ALA A 631 -13.35 -55.74 1.78
N CYS A 632 -12.80 -55.69 2.99
CA CYS A 632 -12.42 -54.44 3.65
C CYS A 632 -10.93 -54.06 3.47
N LEU A 633 -10.03 -55.04 3.28
CA LEU A 633 -8.59 -54.81 3.11
C LEU A 633 -8.20 -53.97 1.87
N PRO A 634 -8.74 -54.22 0.65
CA PRO A 634 -8.27 -53.53 -0.56
C PRO A 634 -8.68 -52.05 -0.59
N VAL A 635 -9.81 -51.69 0.02
CA VAL A 635 -10.27 -50.30 0.13
C VAL A 635 -9.36 -49.49 1.04
N CYS A 636 -8.96 -50.05 2.19
CA CYS A 636 -8.02 -49.41 3.12
C CYS A 636 -6.59 -49.30 2.55
N TRP A 637 -6.14 -50.31 1.77
CA TRP A 637 -4.85 -50.28 1.07
C TRP A 637 -4.82 -49.27 -0.08
N SER A 638 -5.91 -49.12 -0.85
CA SER A 638 -5.96 -48.10 -1.91
C SER A 638 -5.88 -46.68 -1.35
N LEU A 639 -6.53 -46.40 -0.21
CA LEU A 639 -6.50 -45.09 0.42
C LEU A 639 -5.11 -44.74 1.00
N SER A 640 -4.41 -45.72 1.58
CA SER A 640 -3.05 -45.52 2.12
C SER A 640 -2.00 -45.37 1.01
N VAL A 641 -2.16 -46.07 -0.13
CA VAL A 641 -1.30 -45.92 -1.31
C VAL A 641 -1.52 -44.58 -2.01
N CYS A 642 -2.76 -44.11 -2.15
CA CYS A 642 -3.05 -42.78 -2.69
C CYS A 642 -2.47 -41.66 -1.82
N LEU A 643 -2.55 -41.81 -0.49
CA LEU A 643 -2.01 -40.85 0.47
C LEU A 643 -0.47 -40.89 0.51
N SER A 644 0.14 -42.07 0.38
CA SER A 644 1.59 -42.21 0.37
C SER A 644 2.21 -41.73 -0.94
N VAL A 645 1.59 -41.96 -2.11
CA VAL A 645 2.06 -41.45 -3.40
C VAL A 645 1.92 -39.93 -3.48
N SER A 646 0.81 -39.36 -2.98
CA SER A 646 0.63 -37.91 -2.93
C SER A 646 1.59 -37.21 -1.97
N LEU A 647 1.91 -37.81 -0.81
CA LEU A 647 2.93 -37.26 0.09
C LEU A 647 4.38 -37.49 -0.40
N SER A 648 4.68 -38.61 -1.05
CA SER A 648 6.07 -38.96 -1.42
C SER A 648 6.52 -38.44 -2.79
N ALA A 649 5.61 -38.29 -3.76
CA ALA A 649 5.95 -37.80 -5.09
C ALA A 649 5.70 -36.30 -5.26
N CYS A 650 4.59 -35.79 -4.75
CA CYS A 650 4.17 -34.40 -4.97
C CYS A 650 4.83 -33.43 -3.97
N LEU A 651 4.98 -33.83 -2.70
CA LEU A 651 5.53 -32.94 -1.68
C LEU A 651 7.01 -32.58 -1.93
N PRO A 652 7.92 -33.51 -2.28
CA PRO A 652 9.34 -33.17 -2.45
C PRO A 652 9.62 -32.42 -3.75
N THR A 653 8.86 -32.69 -4.82
CA THR A 653 8.97 -31.96 -6.09
C THR A 653 8.41 -30.54 -5.97
N CYS A 654 7.30 -30.36 -5.23
CA CYS A 654 6.82 -29.02 -4.89
C CYS A 654 7.82 -28.29 -3.98
N LEU A 655 8.41 -28.97 -2.99
CA LEU A 655 9.41 -28.37 -2.10
C LEU A 655 10.70 -27.99 -2.85
N SER A 656 11.20 -28.84 -3.74
CA SER A 656 12.43 -28.60 -4.49
C SER A 656 12.29 -27.52 -5.55
N VAL A 657 11.12 -27.40 -6.20
CA VAL A 657 10.79 -26.28 -7.09
C VAL A 657 10.61 -24.99 -6.28
N CYS A 658 9.95 -25.03 -5.12
CA CYS A 658 9.85 -23.87 -4.23
C CYS A 658 11.22 -23.41 -3.70
N LEU A 659 12.13 -24.33 -3.40
CA LEU A 659 13.49 -24.05 -2.91
C LEU A 659 14.47 -23.60 -4.01
N SER A 660 14.30 -24.07 -5.24
CA SER A 660 15.15 -23.65 -6.38
C SER A 660 14.74 -22.32 -7.00
N VAL A 661 13.45 -21.94 -6.91
CA VAL A 661 12.93 -20.65 -7.41
C VAL A 661 12.96 -19.56 -6.32
N CYS A 662 12.93 -19.92 -5.03
CA CYS A 662 13.07 -18.99 -3.90
C CYS A 662 14.22 -19.40 -2.95
N PRO A 663 15.47 -18.92 -3.13
CA PRO A 663 16.55 -19.15 -2.16
C PRO A 663 16.36 -18.39 -0.83
N LEU A 664 15.35 -17.53 -0.71
CA LEU A 664 15.07 -16.70 0.48
C LEU A 664 14.22 -17.39 1.57
N LEU A 665 13.89 -18.68 1.43
CA LEU A 665 13.16 -19.44 2.47
C LEU A 665 14.07 -20.03 3.57
N SER A 666 15.38 -19.78 3.51
CA SER A 666 16.37 -20.25 4.49
C SER A 666 17.00 -19.16 5.37
N VAL A 667 16.46 -17.94 5.42
CA VAL A 667 16.89 -16.89 6.38
C VAL A 667 15.71 -16.14 6.98
#